data_AF-A0A3B9AP77-F1
#
_entry.id   AF-A0A3B9AP77-F1
#
_cell.length_a   1.000
_cell.length_b   1.000
_cell.length_c   1.000
_cell.angle_alpha   90.00
_cell.angle_beta   90.00
_cell.angle_gamma   90.00
#
_symmetry.space_group_name_H-M   'P 1'
#
loop_
_entity.id
_entity.type
_entity.pdbx_description
1 polymer ?
#
loop_
_entity_poly.entity_id
_entity_poly.type
_entity_poly.pdbx_seq_one_letter_code
_entity_poly.pdbx_strand_id
1 'polypeptide(L)'
;MHGGIRYSSALLFIFKTFFHMHNTSFVYARTRQRSKSGFRPVLFSIVFTFLLGASSVFSQNCSAVFSLVTFPQSLGVCDLTFPVIIHGFHTYNEPRSFEVSIAYKPAEFTLANTGQLINVVITNNGIGTETLTGTWLIDENIDLEIYQEDLALRFNRVSSGFQKSLQFSITDNYCTPAAVTTFSESINISPAFTDLRGAPSNSVFWLLINDWLKFCTPNQSYTNNVLIEDELIVDNDICFKALQSSGSGFIALMPGAKIRVTNGHTLDIDNMEIYTCGVRLAQGIIVEPGAMLKIKNSTIRDCRFGIDARPGSKLLIESTNFVDNYIGVNFNMTGAPFATTILSFQDNHFFTENGLKQPFDGMQEAVETRGYCGIRVNNYKDFNVFGLGNANIPAGNHFSALANGIIAVRTPANLNNMTFDDMKSVGAAAYPLEGFGIHLSSKGGPYWANLNDPWHPAGSFTFNDCKVGVKAIHYGGGVENAIMTNVGVGIDWENSQDHVLNFENNTITAREAGIRSFLNEPTHPLSIINENTITITGSGGGTNPAMGIRLNEGGFGIVPGNPGAIGGRGWTINENHITMQNGGRGIQYRTGWDGLFRLNEITNLAQTHNYDGIWTDGSAFTIVGTSTITQSLTGNGLGDSRAIRSAGGWGNSFISNCVDNTNTGMQFYDIADFTDNVLLNAMNTHTTGLQLGDDVQGNVFIGDQHHTGNTWELGQIPAGGFGGVHWGGPGFAILSQFFVDKLENPSFNPPVDPGDGWFKNEPLPNPTPTGGGCTFPSPDPENPKPRESDLPTELDAAIVSGLLPTDGYGPEMLWKGRYRLYRKMLRRPALESYAPQYSAFKNAYANQALGRLAFISEEKAKLFQVTAAEQAASETYRSSLAQQRSNIRAMDEQRQAGQTIQEAQYATLLQERDNTLAQYEQFLANLSTTRLQKIQQLLTLNSSVITAQGIEANHKIVNDIVLCVLATDTLTSAHLTALNAIAAQCPLSGGDAVYEARAWVSHFGGQEFDDTTLCGAQRPSNGRVEELEKQEDEDIVRLFPNPTTGNLYWKGAKDAVSIRVFNMLGSVVGSISLAEQQVSLGHLPSGIYHVQLLDEGDVLLYSGTILINQ
;
A
#
# COMPACT_ATOMS: atom_id res chain seq x y z
N MET A 1 37.39 10.01 -48.73
CA MET A 1 38.61 9.87 -49.57
C MET A 1 39.77 9.55 -48.65
N HIS A 2 40.47 8.43 -48.93
CA HIS A 2 41.76 7.88 -48.43
C HIS A 2 42.25 8.22 -47.01
N GLY A 3 42.69 7.32 -46.13
CA GLY A 3 43.12 5.90 -46.08
C GLY A 3 43.96 5.82 -44.78
N GLY A 4 43.91 4.84 -43.87
CA GLY A 4 44.12 3.40 -43.99
C GLY A 4 45.55 3.02 -43.54
N ILE A 5 45.72 2.33 -42.40
CA ILE A 5 46.61 1.15 -42.12
C ILE A 5 46.69 0.84 -40.60
N ARG A 6 46.77 -0.47 -40.29
CA ARG A 6 46.65 -1.18 -39.00
C ARG A 6 48.00 -1.62 -38.36
N TYR A 7 47.88 -2.27 -37.19
CA TYR A 7 48.75 -3.19 -36.40
C TYR A 7 49.46 -2.54 -35.19
N SER A 8 49.66 -3.15 -34.02
CA SER A 8 49.07 -4.27 -33.25
C SER A 8 49.87 -4.38 -31.91
N SER A 9 49.18 -4.70 -30.80
CA SER A 9 49.63 -5.48 -29.61
C SER A 9 50.81 -5.07 -28.68
N ALA A 10 50.45 -4.93 -27.38
CA ALA A 10 51.02 -5.60 -26.18
C ALA A 10 52.10 -4.93 -25.28
N LEU A 11 51.93 -5.21 -23.97
CA LEU A 11 52.70 -4.94 -22.72
C LEU A 11 52.51 -3.55 -22.05
N LEU A 12 51.84 -3.39 -20.89
CA LEU A 12 51.98 -3.93 -19.51
C LEU A 12 53.07 -3.20 -18.68
N PHE A 13 52.67 -2.43 -17.65
CA PHE A 13 53.16 -2.42 -16.24
C PHE A 13 52.45 -1.31 -15.42
N ILE A 14 51.51 -1.66 -14.54
CA ILE A 14 51.54 -1.56 -13.05
C ILE A 14 51.75 -0.16 -12.44
N PHE A 15 50.71 0.34 -11.75
CA PHE A 15 50.83 0.84 -10.36
C PHE A 15 49.53 0.52 -9.60
N LYS A 16 49.67 -0.31 -8.55
CA LYS A 16 48.65 -0.72 -7.59
C LYS A 16 49.28 -0.52 -6.20
N THR A 17 48.71 0.33 -5.35
CA THR A 17 48.96 0.40 -3.89
C THR A 17 47.81 1.21 -3.26
N PHE A 18 46.81 0.53 -2.71
CA PHE A 18 46.59 0.20 -1.28
C PHE A 18 46.04 1.36 -0.43
N PHE A 19 44.80 1.18 0.07
CA PHE A 19 44.51 1.38 1.49
C PHE A 19 43.53 0.30 1.95
N HIS A 20 43.95 -0.39 3.01
CA HIS A 20 43.25 -1.42 3.76
C HIS A 20 43.28 -0.90 5.20
N MET A 21 42.14 -0.80 5.89
CA MET A 21 42.13 -0.81 7.37
C MET A 21 40.89 -1.54 7.88
N HIS A 22 41.16 -2.31 8.92
CA HIS A 22 40.37 -3.36 9.54
C HIS A 22 39.19 -2.86 10.40
N ASN A 23 38.23 -3.79 10.55
CA ASN A 23 37.32 -3.99 11.67
C ASN A 23 37.90 -3.62 13.05
N THR A 24 37.09 -2.94 13.86
CA THR A 24 36.95 -3.21 15.30
C THR A 24 35.50 -3.03 15.75
N SER A 25 34.92 -4.11 16.23
CA SER A 25 33.69 -4.15 17.02
C SER A 25 33.82 -3.30 18.29
N PHE A 26 32.79 -2.53 18.65
CA PHE A 26 32.67 -1.98 20.00
C PHE A 26 31.30 -2.27 20.60
N VAL A 27 31.37 -3.05 21.68
CA VAL A 27 30.34 -3.33 22.68
C VAL A 27 29.87 -2.02 23.34
N TYR A 28 28.56 -1.84 23.45
CA TYR A 28 27.95 -0.75 24.21
C TYR A 28 28.24 -0.91 25.71
N ALA A 29 29.03 -0.01 26.29
CA ALA A 29 29.13 0.19 27.72
C ALA A 29 28.84 1.67 28.05
N ARG A 30 27.81 1.90 28.87
CA ARG A 30 27.40 3.20 29.40
C ARG A 30 28.51 3.86 30.22
N THR A 31 28.79 5.14 29.97
CA THR A 31 29.25 6.08 31.02
C THR A 31 28.91 7.55 30.70
N ARG A 32 28.37 8.24 31.71
CA ARG A 32 28.12 9.70 31.75
C ARG A 32 29.42 10.48 31.95
N GLN A 33 29.61 11.62 31.26
CA GLN A 33 29.79 12.98 31.86
C GLN A 33 30.38 14.05 30.91
N ARG A 34 29.68 15.20 30.89
CA ARG A 34 30.12 16.62 30.96
C ARG A 34 31.24 17.21 30.06
N SER A 35 30.78 18.16 29.23
CA SER A 35 31.17 19.59 29.12
C SER A 35 32.59 20.00 28.66
N LYS A 36 32.65 20.78 27.56
CA LYS A 36 33.10 22.21 27.47
C LYS A 36 33.77 22.57 26.12
N SER A 37 33.21 23.64 25.53
CA SER A 37 33.85 24.77 24.83
C SER A 37 34.69 24.54 23.56
N GLY A 38 34.12 24.98 22.42
CA GLY A 38 34.46 26.27 21.79
C GLY A 38 35.60 26.26 20.77
N PHE A 39 35.28 26.45 19.48
CA PHE A 39 36.16 27.10 18.51
C PHE A 39 35.35 27.78 17.38
N ARG A 40 35.73 29.01 17.04
CA ARG A 40 35.15 29.87 15.98
C ARG A 40 35.87 29.66 14.63
N PRO A 41 35.25 30.03 13.49
CA PRO A 41 35.62 29.57 12.15
C PRO A 41 36.63 30.49 11.43
N VAL A 42 37.31 29.96 10.42
CA VAL A 42 38.11 30.72 9.45
C VAL A 42 37.48 30.58 8.06
N LEU A 43 37.16 31.73 7.46
CA LEU A 43 36.69 31.91 6.09
C LEU A 43 37.75 31.54 5.05
N PHE A 44 37.32 30.97 3.92
CA PHE A 44 37.92 31.23 2.61
C PHE A 44 36.81 31.36 1.55
N SER A 45 36.66 32.56 0.98
CA SER A 45 35.89 32.83 -0.24
C SER A 45 36.78 32.67 -1.46
N ILE A 46 36.27 32.04 -2.51
CA ILE A 46 36.81 32.16 -3.87
C ILE A 46 35.68 32.64 -4.77
N VAL A 47 35.89 33.83 -5.34
CA VAL A 47 35.05 34.49 -6.34
C VAL A 47 35.61 34.14 -7.71
N PHE A 48 34.75 33.67 -8.63
CA PHE A 48 35.06 33.69 -10.06
C PHE A 48 34.01 34.52 -10.79
N THR A 49 34.48 35.60 -11.42
CA THR A 49 33.75 36.42 -12.38
C THR A 49 34.29 36.08 -13.76
N PHE A 50 33.42 35.79 -14.73
CA PHE A 50 33.73 36.03 -16.14
C PHE A 50 32.49 36.53 -16.90
N LEU A 51 32.78 37.48 -17.77
CA LEU A 51 31.90 38.37 -18.51
C LEU A 51 31.85 37.95 -20.00
N LEU A 52 30.73 38.30 -20.63
CA LEU A 52 30.50 38.66 -22.05
C LEU A 52 30.15 37.57 -23.09
N GLY A 53 29.00 37.81 -23.72
CA GLY A 53 28.63 37.37 -25.07
C GLY A 53 27.27 37.92 -25.47
N ALA A 54 27.23 39.15 -26.00
CA ALA A 54 26.03 39.82 -26.51
C ALA A 54 25.91 39.72 -28.04
N SER A 55 24.69 39.57 -28.56
CA SER A 55 24.15 40.06 -29.85
C SER A 55 22.81 39.34 -30.11
N SER A 56 21.76 39.88 -30.74
CA SER A 56 21.38 41.22 -31.17
C SER A 56 19.89 41.18 -31.58
N VAL A 57 19.26 42.34 -31.48
CA VAL A 57 17.88 42.74 -31.82
C VAL A 57 17.48 42.47 -33.29
N PHE A 58 16.24 42.02 -33.53
CA PHE A 58 15.40 42.44 -34.68
C PHE A 58 13.90 42.37 -34.33
N SER A 59 13.12 43.15 -35.08
CA SER A 59 11.87 43.88 -34.75
C SER A 59 10.53 43.16 -34.91
N GLN A 60 9.53 43.68 -34.19
CA GLN A 60 8.09 43.90 -34.51
C GLN A 60 7.39 43.02 -35.56
N ASN A 61 6.25 42.41 -35.17
CA ASN A 61 4.93 42.76 -35.72
C ASN A 61 3.76 42.14 -34.94
N CYS A 62 2.77 42.97 -34.64
CA CYS A 62 1.42 42.58 -34.23
C CYS A 62 0.68 41.93 -35.41
N SER A 63 -0.08 40.87 -35.15
CA SER A 63 -1.34 40.62 -35.86
C SER A 63 -2.19 39.60 -35.08
N ALA A 64 -3.37 40.07 -34.68
CA ALA A 64 -4.47 39.25 -34.20
C ALA A 64 -5.04 38.44 -35.37
N VAL A 65 -5.34 37.16 -35.16
CA VAL A 65 -6.20 36.37 -36.05
C VAL A 65 -7.13 35.51 -35.20
N PHE A 66 -8.41 35.86 -35.27
CA PHE A 66 -9.56 35.01 -34.96
C PHE A 66 -9.64 33.84 -35.95
N SER A 67 -9.93 32.63 -35.48
CA SER A 67 -10.66 31.57 -36.23
C SER A 67 -11.06 30.48 -35.24
N LEU A 68 -12.33 30.42 -34.81
CA LEU A 68 -13.38 29.56 -35.36
C LEU A 68 -12.98 28.07 -35.44
N VAL A 69 -13.38 27.32 -34.41
CA VAL A 69 -13.43 25.85 -34.47
C VAL A 69 -14.85 25.45 -34.89
N THR A 70 -14.94 24.87 -36.07
CA THR A 70 -16.12 24.19 -36.62
C THR A 70 -16.22 22.76 -36.08
N PHE A 71 -17.39 22.39 -35.57
CA PHE A 71 -17.80 21.00 -35.34
C PHE A 71 -18.56 20.46 -36.56
N PRO A 72 -18.43 19.16 -36.89
CA PRO A 72 -19.48 18.43 -37.59
C PRO A 72 -20.31 17.60 -36.60
N GLN A 73 -21.63 17.82 -36.63
CA GLN A 73 -22.67 16.85 -36.23
C GLN A 73 -22.67 15.69 -37.27
N SER A 74 -23.14 14.46 -37.02
CA SER A 74 -24.44 14.05 -36.47
C SER A 74 -24.57 12.51 -36.44
N LEU A 75 -25.66 12.05 -35.78
CA LEU A 75 -26.35 10.74 -35.77
C LEU A 75 -25.99 9.80 -34.59
N GLY A 76 -26.87 9.48 -33.63
CA GLY A 76 -28.26 9.89 -33.39
C GLY A 76 -28.94 9.03 -32.30
N VAL A 77 -29.91 9.67 -31.61
CA VAL A 77 -31.19 9.18 -31.02
C VAL A 77 -31.11 8.15 -29.85
N CYS A 78 -31.81 8.23 -28.71
CA CYS A 78 -33.13 8.82 -28.38
C CYS A 78 -33.26 9.34 -26.92
N ASP A 79 -34.01 10.45 -26.80
CA ASP A 79 -35.13 10.82 -25.88
C ASP A 79 -35.01 10.60 -24.34
N LEU A 80 -35.36 11.56 -23.44
CA LEU A 80 -36.55 12.43 -23.38
C LEU A 80 -36.33 13.82 -22.70
N THR A 81 -36.76 14.87 -23.43
CA THR A 81 -37.57 16.10 -23.13
C THR A 81 -37.97 16.51 -21.69
N PHE A 82 -37.67 17.73 -21.13
CA PHE A 82 -38.13 19.16 -21.34
C PHE A 82 -39.30 19.61 -20.40
N PRO A 83 -39.60 20.91 -20.13
CA PRO A 83 -38.90 22.18 -20.44
C PRO A 83 -38.80 23.23 -19.28
N VAL A 84 -37.91 24.20 -19.46
CA VAL A 84 -37.99 25.57 -18.90
C VAL A 84 -38.67 26.48 -19.94
N ILE A 85 -39.56 27.36 -19.50
CA ILE A 85 -40.12 28.46 -20.32
C ILE A 85 -39.73 29.79 -19.70
N ILE A 86 -39.11 30.65 -20.51
CA ILE A 86 -38.93 32.09 -20.30
C ILE A 86 -39.60 32.82 -21.48
N HIS A 87 -40.33 33.90 -21.19
CA HIS A 87 -40.66 35.04 -22.06
C HIS A 87 -40.44 36.29 -21.19
N GLY A 88 -39.99 37.48 -21.60
CA GLY A 88 -39.79 38.11 -22.90
C GLY A 88 -40.06 39.63 -22.77
N PHE A 89 -39.12 40.46 -23.23
CA PHE A 89 -39.00 41.94 -23.28
C PHE A 89 -40.25 42.83 -23.52
N HIS A 90 -40.28 44.09 -22.97
CA HIS A 90 -40.03 45.38 -23.69
C HIS A 90 -40.42 46.70 -22.95
N THR A 91 -39.45 47.65 -22.86
CA THR A 91 -39.44 49.14 -23.08
C THR A 91 -40.19 50.25 -22.26
N TYR A 92 -39.36 51.26 -21.90
CA TYR A 92 -39.48 52.76 -21.90
C TYR A 92 -40.08 53.60 -20.73
N ASN A 93 -39.28 54.63 -20.38
CA ASN A 93 -39.53 55.98 -19.82
C ASN A 93 -39.50 56.25 -18.29
N GLU A 94 -38.76 57.33 -17.96
CA GLU A 94 -38.32 57.90 -16.67
C GLU A 94 -39.46 58.44 -15.73
N PRO A 95 -39.15 59.19 -14.64
CA PRO A 95 -38.68 58.73 -13.34
C PRO A 95 -39.69 59.12 -12.22
N ARG A 96 -39.75 58.38 -11.10
CA ARG A 96 -40.23 58.89 -9.79
C ARG A 96 -40.01 57.86 -8.68
N SER A 97 -39.51 58.35 -7.55
CA SER A 97 -39.35 57.71 -6.25
C SER A 97 -40.65 57.12 -5.69
N PHE A 98 -40.63 55.88 -5.18
CA PHE A 98 -41.53 55.37 -4.15
C PHE A 98 -40.95 54.15 -3.40
N GLU A 99 -41.20 54.10 -2.09
CA GLU A 99 -41.01 52.99 -1.16
C GLU A 99 -41.78 51.73 -1.60
N VAL A 100 -41.21 50.54 -1.33
CA VAL A 100 -41.95 49.27 -1.29
C VAL A 100 -41.45 48.40 -0.14
N SER A 101 -42.39 48.09 0.76
CA SER A 101 -42.36 47.04 1.77
C SER A 101 -42.39 45.64 1.15
N ILE A 102 -41.63 44.69 1.71
CA ILE A 102 -41.73 43.26 1.38
C ILE A 102 -42.54 42.57 2.48
N ALA A 103 -43.67 41.96 2.08
CA ALA A 103 -44.49 41.09 2.91
C ALA A 103 -43.95 39.65 2.86
N TYR A 104 -43.78 39.00 4.01
CA TYR A 104 -43.63 37.55 4.13
C TYR A 104 -44.94 36.92 4.63
N LYS A 105 -45.33 35.83 3.98
CA LYS A 105 -46.52 35.01 4.26
C LYS A 105 -46.12 33.87 5.20
N PRO A 106 -46.76 33.64 6.37
CA PRO A 106 -46.52 32.44 7.17
C PRO A 106 -47.26 31.22 6.58
N ALA A 107 -46.66 30.04 6.74
CA ALA A 107 -47.25 28.75 6.41
C ALA A 107 -48.09 28.23 7.60
N GLU A 108 -49.31 27.78 7.31
CA GLU A 108 -50.20 27.08 8.26
C GLU A 108 -49.82 25.59 8.36
N PHE A 109 -49.80 25.03 9.57
CA PHE A 109 -49.83 23.59 9.81
C PHE A 109 -51.17 23.21 10.43
N THR A 110 -51.86 22.23 9.84
CA THR A 110 -53.12 21.66 10.37
C THR A 110 -52.84 20.26 10.92
N LEU A 111 -53.20 19.99 12.18
CA LEU A 111 -53.25 18.64 12.76
C LEU A 111 -54.70 18.17 12.83
N ALA A 112 -54.95 16.95 12.33
CA ALA A 112 -56.28 16.37 12.24
C ALA A 112 -56.77 15.78 13.58
N ASN A 113 -58.08 15.90 13.77
CA ASN A 113 -58.88 15.57 14.94
C ASN A 113 -58.94 14.06 15.21
N THR A 114 -58.46 13.58 16.36
CA THR A 114 -58.74 12.22 16.86
C THR A 114 -59.42 12.31 18.22
N GLY A 115 -60.75 12.33 18.23
CA GLY A 115 -61.57 12.42 19.44
C GLY A 115 -61.41 11.23 20.41
N GLN A 116 -60.35 11.23 21.22
CA GLN A 116 -60.17 10.31 22.35
C GLN A 116 -60.01 11.09 23.66
N LEU A 117 -60.77 10.66 24.68
CA LEU A 117 -60.65 11.11 26.06
C LEU A 117 -59.30 10.63 26.63
N ILE A 118 -58.46 11.57 27.08
CA ILE A 118 -57.19 11.25 27.76
C ILE A 118 -57.40 11.42 29.27
N ASN A 119 -57.22 10.34 30.03
CA ASN A 119 -57.10 10.40 31.49
C ASN A 119 -55.63 10.70 31.85
N VAL A 120 -55.39 11.85 32.47
CA VAL A 120 -54.07 12.22 32.97
C VAL A 120 -54.01 11.93 34.47
N VAL A 121 -53.07 11.08 34.87
CA VAL A 121 -52.71 10.84 36.28
C VAL A 121 -51.39 11.54 36.54
N ILE A 122 -51.38 12.51 37.45
CA ILE A 122 -50.16 13.18 37.89
C ILE A 122 -49.78 12.60 39.26
N THR A 123 -48.64 11.92 39.32
CA THR A 123 -48.02 11.50 40.58
C THR A 123 -46.87 12.44 40.94
N ASN A 124 -46.94 12.98 42.15
CA ASN A 124 -45.88 13.80 42.72
C ASN A 124 -44.90 12.91 43.50
N ASN A 125 -43.65 12.81 43.04
CA ASN A 125 -42.59 12.10 43.78
C ASN A 125 -41.97 13.03 44.82
N GLY A 126 -42.70 13.22 45.93
CA GLY A 126 -42.28 13.92 47.14
C GLY A 126 -43.28 13.62 48.26
N ILE A 127 -42.76 13.30 49.45
CA ILE A 127 -43.46 12.66 50.58
C ILE A 127 -44.83 13.31 50.89
N GLY A 128 -45.92 12.57 50.61
CA GLY A 128 -47.31 12.91 50.94
C GLY A 128 -48.26 12.73 49.74
N THR A 129 -48.96 11.59 49.68
CA THR A 129 -49.81 11.21 48.54
C THR A 129 -51.21 11.82 48.60
N GLU A 130 -51.52 12.76 47.72
CA GLU A 130 -52.89 13.00 47.22
C GLU A 130 -52.89 12.88 45.70
N THR A 131 -53.82 12.10 45.17
CA THR A 131 -53.99 11.87 43.72
C THR A 131 -55.20 12.67 43.26
N LEU A 132 -55.00 13.60 42.31
CA LEU A 132 -56.06 14.36 41.67
C LEU A 132 -56.31 13.77 40.28
N THR A 133 -57.54 13.31 40.03
CA THR A 133 -58.02 12.86 38.72
C THR A 133 -59.16 13.75 38.27
N GLY A 134 -59.07 14.28 37.04
CA GLY A 134 -60.14 15.02 36.38
C GLY A 134 -60.12 14.83 34.87
N THR A 135 -61.30 14.71 34.27
CA THR A 135 -61.52 14.48 32.83
C THR A 135 -61.94 15.78 32.17
N TRP A 136 -61.31 16.17 31.06
CA TRP A 136 -61.63 17.42 30.33
C TRP A 136 -62.10 17.11 28.90
N LEU A 137 -63.09 17.87 28.43
CA LEU A 137 -63.61 17.88 27.06
C LEU A 137 -63.19 19.20 26.42
N ILE A 138 -62.52 19.15 25.27
CA ILE A 138 -62.16 20.33 24.49
C ILE A 138 -63.24 20.50 23.43
N ASP A 139 -63.99 21.60 23.51
CA ASP A 139 -64.90 22.05 22.46
C ASP A 139 -64.45 23.46 22.04
N GLU A 140 -64.19 23.58 20.75
CA GLU A 140 -63.91 24.80 19.96
C GLU A 140 -62.56 25.54 20.08
N ASN A 141 -62.17 26.10 18.92
CA ASN A 141 -60.87 26.64 18.54
C ASN A 141 -60.43 27.85 19.38
N ILE A 142 -59.18 27.83 19.84
CA ILE A 142 -58.49 29.03 20.35
C ILE A 142 -57.33 29.34 19.40
N ASP A 143 -57.49 30.40 18.61
CA ASP A 143 -56.42 31.07 17.89
C ASP A 143 -55.64 31.96 18.87
N LEU A 144 -54.31 31.85 18.85
CA LEU A 144 -53.40 32.69 19.64
C LEU A 144 -52.40 33.35 18.67
N GLU A 145 -52.71 34.58 18.27
CA GLU A 145 -51.79 35.51 17.60
C GLU A 145 -50.84 36.13 18.63
N ILE A 146 -49.53 36.12 18.35
CA ILE A 146 -48.52 36.84 19.12
C ILE A 146 -48.01 38.01 18.27
N TYR A 147 -48.21 39.23 18.76
CA TYR A 147 -47.52 40.42 18.26
C TYR A 147 -46.26 40.70 19.10
N GLN A 148 -45.19 41.08 18.40
CA GLN A 148 -43.93 41.56 18.93
C GLN A 148 -44.12 42.99 19.46
N GLU A 149 -43.74 43.22 20.72
CA GLU A 149 -43.30 44.47 21.38
C GLU A 149 -43.79 44.53 22.85
N ASP A 150 -42.83 44.65 23.77
CA ASP A 150 -42.92 45.00 25.19
C ASP A 150 -43.98 44.34 26.09
N LEU A 151 -43.54 43.34 26.88
CA LEU A 151 -44.25 42.91 28.09
C LEU A 151 -43.37 43.13 29.34
N ALA A 152 -43.35 44.37 29.82
CA ALA A 152 -42.88 44.68 31.16
C ALA A 152 -43.98 44.42 32.20
N LEU A 153 -43.92 43.28 32.90
CA LEU A 153 -44.72 43.03 34.10
C LEU A 153 -44.15 43.81 35.29
N ARG A 154 -44.72 44.98 35.58
CA ARG A 154 -44.48 45.70 36.85
C ARG A 154 -45.35 45.10 37.96
N PHE A 155 -44.72 44.50 38.97
CA PHE A 155 -45.38 44.28 40.25
C PHE A 155 -45.21 45.51 41.15
N ASN A 156 -46.31 46.22 41.40
CA ASN A 156 -46.40 47.19 42.47
C ASN A 156 -46.56 46.45 43.82
N ARG A 157 -45.53 46.58 44.67
CA ARG A 157 -45.57 46.58 46.15
C ARG A 157 -46.61 45.67 46.82
N VAL A 158 -46.17 44.50 47.31
CA VAL A 158 -46.81 43.80 48.45
C VAL A 158 -45.73 43.40 49.46
N SER A 159 -46.12 43.49 50.72
CA SER A 159 -45.37 43.50 51.97
C SER A 159 -44.52 42.26 52.30
N SER A 160 -43.49 42.54 53.08
CA SER A 160 -42.70 41.69 53.98
C SER A 160 -43.29 40.31 54.33
N GLY A 161 -42.43 39.30 54.15
CA GLY A 161 -42.39 38.10 54.99
C GLY A 161 -42.91 36.84 54.33
N PHE A 162 -42.02 36.11 53.63
CA PHE A 162 -41.93 34.63 53.63
C PHE A 162 -40.73 34.24 52.75
N GLN A 163 -39.60 33.87 53.37
CA GLN A 163 -38.52 33.17 52.67
C GLN A 163 -38.93 31.72 52.46
N LYS A 164 -39.20 31.33 51.21
CA LYS A 164 -39.02 29.95 50.75
C LYS A 164 -37.86 29.98 49.76
N SER A 165 -36.76 29.37 50.15
CA SER A 165 -35.64 29.04 49.28
C SER A 165 -36.10 28.05 48.21
N LEU A 166 -36.27 28.53 46.97
CA LEU A 166 -36.34 27.67 45.80
C LEU A 166 -34.90 27.25 45.47
N GLN A 167 -34.54 26.01 45.79
CA GLN A 167 -33.35 25.38 45.22
C GLN A 167 -33.68 24.96 43.79
N PHE A 168 -33.10 25.65 42.81
CA PHE A 168 -33.04 25.13 41.44
C PHE A 168 -31.87 24.15 41.37
N SER A 169 -32.17 22.89 41.08
CA SER A 169 -31.20 21.92 40.58
C SER A 169 -30.93 22.27 39.11
N ILE A 170 -29.77 22.83 38.81
CA ILE A 170 -29.33 23.12 37.45
C ILE A 170 -28.64 21.87 36.90
N THR A 171 -29.28 21.22 35.93
CA THR A 171 -28.65 20.25 35.01
C THR A 171 -28.54 20.95 33.65
N ASP A 172 -27.30 21.07 33.14
CA ASP A 172 -26.87 21.48 31.80
C ASP A 172 -27.60 22.66 31.12
N ASN A 173 -27.42 23.88 31.62
CA ASN A 173 -27.81 25.10 30.90
C ASN A 173 -26.80 26.24 31.14
N TYR A 174 -25.70 26.26 30.39
CA TYR A 174 -24.78 27.41 30.35
C TYR A 174 -25.17 28.48 29.31
N CYS A 175 -26.17 28.21 28.45
CA CYS A 175 -26.61 29.12 27.38
C CYS A 175 -28.04 29.68 27.57
N THR A 176 -28.63 29.62 28.78
CA THR A 176 -29.91 30.32 29.02
C THR A 176 -29.63 31.73 29.55
N PRO A 177 -30.08 32.79 28.86
CA PRO A 177 -29.88 34.15 29.31
C PRO A 177 -30.78 34.44 30.51
N ALA A 178 -30.29 34.20 31.73
CA ALA A 178 -30.88 34.76 32.92
C ALA A 178 -30.43 36.24 33.03
N ALA A 179 -31.34 37.14 32.63
CA ALA A 179 -31.24 38.60 32.73
C ALA A 179 -30.14 39.28 31.88
N VAL A 180 -30.37 39.35 30.56
CA VAL A 180 -29.67 40.31 29.68
C VAL A 180 -30.23 41.70 29.97
N THR A 181 -29.38 42.63 30.42
CA THR A 181 -29.68 44.06 30.36
C THR A 181 -29.16 44.59 29.03
N THR A 182 -30.07 44.79 28.07
CA THR A 182 -29.76 45.47 26.81
C THR A 182 -29.45 46.94 27.09
N PHE A 183 -28.20 47.36 26.89
CA PHE A 183 -27.83 48.78 26.83
C PHE A 183 -27.84 49.23 25.36
N SER A 184 -28.95 49.81 24.93
CA SER A 184 -29.07 50.47 23.63
C SER A 184 -28.95 51.99 23.82
N GLU A 185 -27.76 52.50 24.12
CA GLU A 185 -27.46 53.93 23.94
C GLU A 185 -25.94 54.16 23.88
N SER A 186 -25.51 54.94 22.90
CA SER A 186 -24.13 55.33 22.67
C SER A 186 -23.57 56.12 23.86
N ILE A 187 -22.76 55.48 24.71
CA ILE A 187 -22.05 56.15 25.80
C ILE A 187 -20.54 56.21 25.46
N ASN A 188 -20.02 57.43 25.32
CA ASN A 188 -18.59 57.70 25.36
C ASN A 188 -18.06 57.43 26.78
N ILE A 189 -17.39 56.29 27.00
CA ILE A 189 -16.83 55.93 28.31
C ILE A 189 -15.36 56.38 28.38
N SER A 190 -15.11 57.43 29.18
CA SER A 190 -13.75 57.87 29.57
C SER A 190 -13.09 56.86 30.54
N PRO A 191 -11.75 56.88 30.73
CA PRO A 191 -10.96 55.77 31.29
C PRO A 191 -10.99 55.65 32.83
N ALA A 192 -12.18 55.61 33.43
CA ALA A 192 -12.33 55.43 34.88
C ALA A 192 -13.48 54.47 35.22
N PHE A 193 -13.32 53.18 34.90
CA PHE A 193 -14.09 52.10 35.52
C PHE A 193 -13.13 50.96 35.85
N THR A 194 -12.38 51.14 36.93
CA THR A 194 -11.72 50.07 37.65
C THR A 194 -12.63 49.66 38.80
N ASP A 195 -12.88 48.35 38.89
CA ASP A 195 -13.34 47.61 40.09
C ASP A 195 -14.85 47.24 40.17
N LEU A 196 -15.20 46.05 39.67
CA LEU A 196 -16.41 45.30 40.04
C LEU A 196 -16.04 44.21 41.06
N ARG A 197 -15.70 44.59 42.29
CA ARG A 197 -15.36 43.67 43.39
C ARG A 197 -16.56 43.20 44.25
N GLY A 198 -17.79 43.33 43.76
CA GLY A 198 -19.00 43.17 44.60
C GLY A 198 -20.10 42.22 44.12
N ALA A 199 -19.95 41.47 43.03
CA ALA A 199 -20.99 40.54 42.57
C ALA A 199 -20.87 39.18 43.28
N PRO A 200 -21.99 38.54 43.69
CA PRO A 200 -21.96 37.20 44.26
C PRO A 200 -21.41 36.21 43.23
N SER A 201 -20.59 35.27 43.71
CA SER A 201 -19.72 34.33 42.97
C SER A 201 -20.39 33.40 41.94
N ASN A 202 -21.68 33.56 41.65
CA ASN A 202 -22.47 32.71 40.76
C ASN A 202 -23.19 33.49 39.64
N SER A 203 -22.80 34.74 39.36
CA SER A 203 -23.43 35.57 38.32
C SER A 203 -22.55 35.60 37.07
N VAL A 204 -22.88 34.80 36.05
CA VAL A 204 -22.22 34.86 34.74
C VAL A 204 -22.84 36.00 33.94
N PHE A 205 -22.09 37.09 33.72
CA PHE A 205 -22.50 38.15 32.80
C PHE A 205 -21.93 37.87 31.42
N TRP A 206 -22.81 37.68 30.44
CA TRP A 206 -22.44 37.58 29.03
C TRP A 206 -22.39 38.98 28.43
N LEU A 207 -21.26 39.33 27.81
CA LEU A 207 -21.17 40.53 26.97
C LEU A 207 -21.72 40.17 25.59
N LEU A 208 -22.87 40.76 25.22
CA LEU A 208 -23.37 40.72 23.84
C LEU A 208 -22.55 41.72 23.03
N ILE A 209 -21.74 41.24 22.09
CA ILE A 209 -20.84 42.09 21.32
C ILE A 209 -21.38 42.21 19.89
N ASN A 210 -21.87 43.40 19.57
CA ASN A 210 -22.39 43.72 18.25
C ASN A 210 -21.51 44.69 17.45
N ASP A 211 -20.32 45.12 17.93
CA ASP A 211 -19.20 45.63 17.07
C ASP A 211 -18.01 46.37 17.77
N TRP A 212 -17.83 46.37 19.11
CA TRP A 212 -16.67 47.11 19.68
C TRP A 212 -15.98 46.40 20.87
N LEU A 213 -14.74 45.96 20.66
CA LEU A 213 -13.82 45.42 21.67
C LEU A 213 -12.52 46.24 21.70
N LYS A 214 -11.94 46.44 22.91
CA LYS A 214 -10.73 47.25 23.11
C LYS A 214 -9.42 46.46 22.95
N PHE A 215 -8.38 47.22 22.62
CA PHE A 215 -7.04 46.83 22.16
C PHE A 215 -6.20 45.99 23.12
N CYS A 216 -5.39 45.09 22.56
CA CYS A 216 -4.31 44.37 23.25
C CYS A 216 -3.37 45.31 24.01
N THR A 217 -3.34 45.23 25.34
CA THR A 217 -2.23 45.78 26.16
C THR A 217 -1.61 44.67 27.01
N PRO A 218 -0.29 44.67 27.25
CA PRO A 218 0.43 43.51 27.81
C PRO A 218 0.03 43.07 29.24
N ASN A 219 -0.89 43.76 29.91
CA ASN A 219 -1.18 43.58 31.35
C ASN A 219 -2.67 43.59 31.71
N GLN A 220 -3.60 43.49 30.75
CA GLN A 220 -5.04 43.41 31.05
C GLN A 220 -5.60 42.00 30.78
N SER A 221 -6.12 41.39 31.84
CA SER A 221 -6.93 40.17 31.77
C SER A 221 -8.40 40.57 31.63
N TYR A 222 -9.08 40.03 30.63
CA TYR A 222 -10.54 40.18 30.48
C TYR A 222 -11.16 38.81 30.74
N THR A 223 -11.66 38.59 31.96
CA THR A 223 -12.56 37.46 32.25
C THR A 223 -13.96 37.80 31.74
N ASN A 224 -14.10 37.93 30.41
CA ASN A 224 -15.39 38.22 29.80
C ASN A 224 -15.87 36.97 29.08
N ASN A 225 -17.02 36.46 29.52
CA ASN A 225 -17.76 35.47 28.79
C ASN A 225 -18.45 36.18 27.62
N VAL A 226 -18.10 35.79 26.39
CA VAL A 226 -18.59 36.42 25.16
C VAL A 226 -19.57 35.50 24.46
N LEU A 227 -20.73 36.02 24.06
CA LEU A 227 -21.68 35.31 23.20
C LEU A 227 -21.66 35.96 21.81
N ILE A 228 -21.49 35.13 20.77
CA ILE A 228 -21.47 35.54 19.36
C ILE A 228 -22.67 34.90 18.65
N GLU A 229 -23.61 35.73 18.21
CA GLU A 229 -24.86 35.26 17.58
C GLU A 229 -24.71 34.92 16.09
N ASP A 230 -23.86 35.65 15.36
CA ASP A 230 -23.66 35.44 13.91
C ASP A 230 -22.17 35.57 13.52
N GLU A 231 -21.62 36.78 13.51
CA GLU A 231 -20.22 37.00 13.13
C GLU A 231 -19.55 38.00 14.06
N LEU A 232 -18.37 37.64 14.57
CA LEU A 232 -17.43 38.60 15.18
C LEU A 232 -16.34 38.94 14.16
N ILE A 233 -16.26 40.21 13.76
CA ILE A 233 -15.20 40.72 12.88
C ILE A 233 -14.07 41.28 13.74
N VAL A 234 -12.86 40.74 13.57
CA VAL A 234 -11.64 41.25 14.20
C VAL A 234 -10.93 42.15 13.19
N ASP A 235 -11.21 43.44 13.28
CA ASP A 235 -10.66 44.54 12.46
C ASP A 235 -9.68 45.44 13.23
N ASN A 236 -9.29 44.99 14.42
CA ASN A 236 -8.29 45.56 15.28
C ASN A 236 -7.58 44.42 16.01
N ASP A 237 -6.39 44.66 16.57
CA ASP A 237 -5.73 43.64 17.39
C ASP A 237 -6.53 43.40 18.69
N ILE A 238 -7.08 42.18 18.83
CA ILE A 238 -7.95 41.76 19.94
C ILE A 238 -7.29 40.60 20.69
N CYS A 239 -7.42 40.60 22.03
CA CYS A 239 -6.99 39.47 22.85
C CYS A 239 -8.08 39.00 23.83
N PHE A 240 -8.21 37.67 23.95
CA PHE A 240 -9.02 37.00 24.97
C PHE A 240 -8.10 36.17 25.86
N LYS A 241 -7.90 36.60 27.12
CA LYS A 241 -6.95 35.96 28.05
C LYS A 241 -7.56 35.79 29.43
N ALA A 242 -7.67 34.54 29.89
CA ALA A 242 -8.09 34.22 31.25
C ALA A 242 -6.89 34.00 32.19
N LEU A 243 -7.00 34.45 33.44
CA LEU A 243 -5.97 34.21 34.45
C LEU A 243 -5.96 32.72 34.85
N GLN A 244 -4.77 32.12 34.94
CA GLN A 244 -4.61 30.72 35.37
C GLN A 244 -5.21 30.43 36.75
N SER A 245 -5.40 31.45 37.60
CA SER A 245 -5.95 31.32 38.95
C SER A 245 -7.48 31.40 39.05
N SER A 246 -8.20 31.75 37.98
CA SER A 246 -9.65 32.02 38.02
C SER A 246 -10.54 31.05 37.23
N GLY A 247 -9.97 29.99 36.65
CA GLY A 247 -10.67 29.11 35.70
C GLY A 247 -10.59 29.62 34.25
N SER A 248 -10.99 28.78 33.29
CA SER A 248 -11.01 29.11 31.85
C SER A 248 -12.04 30.20 31.54
N GLY A 249 -11.70 31.13 30.64
CA GLY A 249 -12.69 32.09 30.11
C GLY A 249 -13.49 31.46 28.95
N PHE A 250 -14.68 31.99 28.64
CA PHE A 250 -15.58 31.36 27.68
C PHE A 250 -15.93 32.25 26.48
N ILE A 251 -15.96 31.66 25.28
CA ILE A 251 -16.53 32.26 24.06
C ILE A 251 -17.59 31.29 23.53
N ALA A 252 -18.85 31.68 23.64
CA ALA A 252 -19.99 30.92 23.14
C ALA A 252 -20.36 31.37 21.72
N LEU A 253 -20.51 30.42 20.80
CA LEU A 253 -20.96 30.63 19.42
C LEU A 253 -22.40 30.11 19.28
N MET A 254 -23.28 30.84 18.61
CA MET A 254 -24.57 30.28 18.18
C MET A 254 -24.40 29.35 16.96
N PRO A 255 -25.37 28.48 16.66
CA PRO A 255 -25.33 27.63 15.47
C PRO A 255 -25.03 28.42 14.19
N GLY A 256 -24.03 27.98 13.42
CA GLY A 256 -23.58 28.66 12.21
C GLY A 256 -22.73 29.92 12.41
N ALA A 257 -22.53 30.38 13.65
CA ALA A 257 -21.75 31.59 13.93
C ALA A 257 -20.25 31.43 13.67
N LYS A 258 -19.52 32.54 13.46
CA LYS A 258 -18.08 32.54 13.15
C LYS A 258 -17.32 33.72 13.73
N ILE A 259 -16.00 33.56 13.87
CA ILE A 259 -15.06 34.64 14.16
C ILE A 259 -14.21 34.86 12.92
N ARG A 260 -14.19 36.06 12.36
CA ARG A 260 -13.41 36.40 11.16
C ARG A 260 -12.28 37.37 11.52
N VAL A 261 -11.04 36.90 11.39
CA VAL A 261 -9.84 37.74 11.59
C VAL A 261 -9.42 38.35 10.26
N THR A 262 -9.50 39.67 10.17
CA THR A 262 -9.29 40.40 8.92
C THR A 262 -7.83 40.78 8.70
N ASN A 263 -7.48 41.04 7.44
CA ASN A 263 -6.11 41.34 7.01
C ASN A 263 -5.42 42.42 7.86
N GLY A 264 -4.19 42.14 8.31
CA GLY A 264 -3.37 43.07 9.08
C GLY A 264 -3.62 43.05 10.59
N HIS A 265 -4.60 42.28 11.06
CA HIS A 265 -4.99 42.22 12.46
C HIS A 265 -4.66 40.88 13.10
N THR A 266 -4.50 40.91 14.44
CA THR A 266 -4.17 39.75 15.26
C THR A 266 -5.28 39.43 16.25
N LEU A 267 -5.69 38.16 16.30
CA LEU A 267 -6.49 37.60 17.37
C LEU A 267 -5.58 36.76 18.30
N ASP A 268 -5.48 37.11 19.58
CA ASP A 268 -4.65 36.44 20.58
C ASP A 268 -5.51 35.82 21.71
N ILE A 269 -5.67 34.50 21.69
CA ILE A 269 -6.49 33.70 22.60
C ILE A 269 -5.56 32.89 23.51
N ASP A 270 -5.75 33.01 24.83
CA ASP A 270 -4.96 32.27 25.83
C ASP A 270 -5.85 31.82 27.00
N ASN A 271 -5.84 30.52 27.30
CA ASN A 271 -6.59 29.94 28.42
C ASN A 271 -8.12 30.14 28.31
N MET A 272 -8.65 30.04 27.09
CA MET A 272 -10.08 30.18 26.78
C MET A 272 -10.70 28.88 26.27
N GLU A 273 -11.98 28.67 26.54
CA GLU A 273 -12.84 27.66 25.92
C GLU A 273 -13.83 28.30 24.94
N ILE A 274 -13.76 27.88 23.69
CA ILE A 274 -14.66 28.30 22.60
C ILE A 274 -15.59 27.14 22.31
N TYR A 275 -16.90 27.34 22.42
CA TYR A 275 -17.89 26.26 22.23
C TYR A 275 -19.16 26.76 21.57
N THR A 276 -19.94 25.86 20.98
CA THR A 276 -21.21 26.19 20.32
C THR A 276 -22.40 25.92 21.22
N CYS A 277 -23.30 26.88 21.39
CA CYS A 277 -24.58 26.69 22.07
C CYS A 277 -25.56 25.87 21.21
N GLY A 278 -26.40 25.06 21.86
CA GLY A 278 -27.43 24.27 21.18
C GLY A 278 -26.91 22.96 20.58
N VAL A 279 -27.68 22.42 19.63
CA VAL A 279 -27.51 21.05 19.07
C VAL A 279 -26.84 21.01 17.70
N ARG A 280 -26.44 22.17 17.18
CA ARG A 280 -25.86 22.33 15.84
C ARG A 280 -24.47 22.95 15.92
N LEU A 281 -23.62 22.65 14.95
CA LEU A 281 -22.25 23.16 14.87
C LEU A 281 -22.20 24.67 14.57
N ALA A 282 -21.13 25.34 15.00
CA ALA A 282 -20.75 26.67 14.52
C ALA A 282 -19.83 26.56 13.29
N GLN A 283 -19.50 27.67 12.64
CA GLN A 283 -18.49 27.68 11.59
C GLN A 283 -17.05 27.68 12.13
N GLY A 284 -16.81 28.32 13.29
CA GLY A 284 -15.50 28.43 13.96
C GLY A 284 -14.72 29.70 13.60
N ILE A 285 -13.37 29.62 13.57
CA ILE A 285 -12.51 30.79 13.32
C ILE A 285 -12.00 30.80 11.87
N ILE A 286 -12.22 31.89 11.15
CA ILE A 286 -11.67 32.15 9.81
C ILE A 286 -10.53 33.16 9.91
N VAL A 287 -9.36 32.82 9.38
CA VAL A 287 -8.17 33.69 9.40
C VAL A 287 -7.86 34.13 7.96
N GLU A 288 -8.06 35.41 7.65
CA GLU A 288 -7.89 35.96 6.31
C GLU A 288 -6.41 36.13 5.91
N PRO A 289 -6.11 36.32 4.60
CA PRO A 289 -4.76 36.65 4.15
C PRO A 289 -4.19 37.87 4.90
N GLY A 290 -2.96 37.75 5.41
CA GLY A 290 -2.28 38.80 6.18
C GLY A 290 -2.72 38.95 7.64
N ALA A 291 -3.77 38.23 8.07
CA ALA A 291 -4.20 38.17 9.46
C ALA A 291 -3.36 37.17 10.28
N MET A 292 -3.36 37.33 11.61
CA MET A 292 -2.67 36.44 12.54
C MET A 292 -3.62 35.89 13.61
N LEU A 293 -3.55 34.58 13.84
CA LEU A 293 -4.18 33.92 14.99
C LEU A 293 -3.10 33.36 15.91
N LYS A 294 -3.19 33.71 17.20
CA LYS A 294 -2.45 33.06 18.28
C LYS A 294 -3.47 32.39 19.19
N ILE A 295 -3.37 31.09 19.39
CA ILE A 295 -4.22 30.35 20.32
C ILE A 295 -3.34 29.43 21.17
N LYS A 296 -3.45 29.56 22.49
CA LYS A 296 -2.62 28.83 23.44
C LYS A 296 -3.43 28.34 24.63
N ASN A 297 -3.10 27.16 25.14
CA ASN A 297 -3.69 26.61 26.37
C ASN A 297 -5.24 26.61 26.35
N SER A 298 -5.82 26.41 25.17
CA SER A 298 -7.21 26.71 24.89
C SER A 298 -7.97 25.49 24.40
N THR A 299 -9.30 25.56 24.44
CA THR A 299 -10.17 24.55 23.85
C THR A 299 -11.03 25.21 22.79
N ILE A 300 -11.15 24.60 21.62
CA ILE A 300 -12.14 24.95 20.59
C ILE A 300 -12.98 23.73 20.26
N ARG A 301 -14.30 23.87 20.32
CA ARG A 301 -15.21 22.74 20.13
C ARG A 301 -16.48 23.06 19.37
N ASP A 302 -17.13 21.99 18.91
CA ASP A 302 -18.43 22.02 18.25
C ASP A 302 -18.48 22.89 16.99
N CYS A 303 -17.39 22.94 16.22
CA CYS A 303 -17.31 23.73 14.98
C CYS A 303 -17.23 22.83 13.73
N ARG A 304 -17.70 23.35 12.59
CA ARG A 304 -17.43 22.78 11.28
C ARG A 304 -15.92 22.73 11.06
N PHE A 305 -15.25 23.88 11.17
CA PHE A 305 -13.79 23.96 11.23
C PHE A 305 -13.43 24.65 12.54
N GLY A 306 -12.58 24.06 13.39
CA GLY A 306 -12.05 24.80 14.52
C GLY A 306 -11.35 26.08 14.02
N ILE A 307 -10.40 25.89 13.09
CA ILE A 307 -9.72 26.98 12.40
C ILE A 307 -9.74 26.74 10.89
N ASP A 308 -10.17 27.74 10.13
CA ASP A 308 -10.08 27.82 8.67
C ASP A 308 -9.04 28.86 8.26
N ALA A 309 -7.83 28.39 7.97
CA ALA A 309 -6.69 29.24 7.64
C ALA A 309 -6.65 29.53 6.15
N ARG A 310 -6.88 30.79 5.78
CA ARG A 310 -6.83 31.23 4.38
C ARG A 310 -5.39 31.51 3.94
N PRO A 311 -5.09 31.39 2.63
CA PRO A 311 -3.73 31.56 2.13
C PRO A 311 -3.12 32.92 2.52
N GLY A 312 -1.87 32.92 3.00
CA GLY A 312 -1.19 34.12 3.50
C GLY A 312 -1.53 34.54 4.93
N SER A 313 -2.37 33.80 5.65
CA SER A 313 -2.57 33.96 7.10
C SER A 313 -1.34 33.51 7.90
N LYS A 314 -1.28 33.84 9.20
CA LYS A 314 -0.24 33.41 10.13
C LYS A 314 -0.86 32.72 11.35
N LEU A 315 -0.34 31.56 11.74
CA LEU A 315 -0.88 30.78 12.87
C LEU A 315 0.19 30.49 13.92
N LEU A 316 -0.16 30.65 15.19
CA LEU A 316 0.57 30.14 16.34
C LEU A 316 -0.43 29.33 17.17
N ILE A 317 -0.27 28.02 17.23
CA ILE A 317 -1.21 27.09 17.89
C ILE A 317 -0.42 26.18 18.83
N GLU A 318 -0.62 26.35 20.14
CA GLU A 318 0.14 25.62 21.16
C GLU A 318 -0.78 25.08 22.25
N SER A 319 -0.57 23.85 22.70
CA SER A 319 -1.30 23.27 23.84
C SER A 319 -2.81 23.47 23.74
N THR A 320 -3.37 23.34 22.52
CA THR A 320 -4.77 23.61 22.23
C THR A 320 -5.53 22.32 21.95
N ASN A 321 -6.70 22.18 22.57
CA ASN A 321 -7.63 21.07 22.37
C ASN A 321 -8.66 21.44 21.29
N PHE A 322 -8.78 20.60 20.26
CA PHE A 322 -9.79 20.67 19.22
C PHE A 322 -10.77 19.52 19.45
N VAL A 323 -11.90 19.80 20.09
CA VAL A 323 -12.84 18.76 20.57
C VAL A 323 -14.13 18.77 19.79
N ASP A 324 -14.63 17.62 19.34
CA ASP A 324 -15.93 17.51 18.66
C ASP A 324 -16.09 18.48 17.48
N ASN A 325 -14.99 18.73 16.75
CA ASN A 325 -15.00 19.52 15.52
C ASN A 325 -15.07 18.60 14.30
N TYR A 326 -15.79 19.01 13.25
CA TYR A 326 -15.82 18.24 12.01
C TYR A 326 -14.42 18.19 11.37
N ILE A 327 -13.71 19.33 11.30
CA ILE A 327 -12.26 19.38 11.08
C ILE A 327 -11.62 20.29 12.13
N GLY A 328 -10.50 19.87 12.73
CA GLY A 328 -9.75 20.70 13.68
C GLY A 328 -9.16 21.96 13.02
N VAL A 329 -8.23 21.76 12.07
CA VAL A 329 -7.63 22.85 11.28
C VAL A 329 -7.68 22.54 9.79
N ASN A 330 -8.18 23.49 9.01
CA ASN A 330 -8.26 23.42 7.56
C ASN A 330 -7.29 24.41 6.89
N PHE A 331 -6.43 23.88 6.02
CA PHE A 331 -5.52 24.63 5.16
C PHE A 331 -5.87 24.37 3.69
N ASN A 332 -6.63 25.26 3.06
CA ASN A 332 -6.93 25.18 1.63
C ASN A 332 -6.18 26.26 0.84
N MET A 333 -5.09 25.86 0.19
CA MET A 333 -4.15 26.75 -0.52
C MET A 333 -4.38 26.78 -2.05
N THR A 334 -5.53 26.26 -2.51
CA THR A 334 -5.83 26.17 -3.94
C THR A 334 -5.86 27.55 -4.61
N GLY A 335 -5.08 27.71 -5.68
CA GLY A 335 -5.06 28.94 -6.49
C GLY A 335 -4.34 30.13 -5.84
N ALA A 336 -3.65 29.93 -4.72
CA ALA A 336 -3.00 31.02 -3.99
C ALA A 336 -1.48 31.10 -4.24
N PRO A 337 -0.91 32.32 -4.32
CA PRO A 337 0.53 32.50 -4.47
C PRO A 337 1.32 32.24 -3.18
N PHE A 338 0.68 32.39 -2.01
CA PHE A 338 1.32 32.28 -0.70
C PHE A 338 0.59 31.27 0.18
N ALA A 339 1.34 30.37 0.83
CA ALA A 339 0.79 29.49 1.86
C ALA A 339 0.56 30.26 3.17
N THR A 340 -0.28 29.72 4.05
CA THR A 340 -0.30 30.12 5.46
C THR A 340 1.10 29.98 6.05
N THR A 341 1.50 30.87 6.96
CA THR A 341 2.75 30.73 7.72
C THR A 341 2.45 30.11 9.08
N ILE A 342 3.04 28.94 9.34
CA ILE A 342 2.97 28.30 10.66
C ILE A 342 4.14 28.85 11.50
N LEU A 343 3.81 29.66 12.50
CA LEU A 343 4.77 30.21 13.46
C LEU A 343 5.09 29.21 14.55
N SER A 344 4.10 28.43 15.01
CA SER A 344 4.23 27.35 15.98
C SER A 344 3.02 26.41 15.86
N PHE A 345 3.25 25.10 16.01
CA PHE A 345 2.19 24.08 15.99
C PHE A 345 2.59 22.88 16.87
N GLN A 346 2.45 23.04 18.18
CA GLN A 346 2.99 22.07 19.15
C GLN A 346 1.99 21.69 20.25
N ASP A 347 2.10 20.44 20.72
CA ASP A 347 1.35 19.90 21.85
C ASP A 347 -0.19 20.06 21.74
N ASN A 348 -0.72 20.05 20.52
CA ASN A 348 -2.16 20.16 20.29
C ASN A 348 -2.84 18.79 20.33
N HIS A 349 -4.09 18.74 20.80
CA HIS A 349 -4.87 17.51 20.87
C HIS A 349 -6.17 17.63 20.07
N PHE A 350 -6.38 16.73 19.11
CA PHE A 350 -7.55 16.66 18.25
C PHE A 350 -8.36 15.42 18.61
N PHE A 351 -9.61 15.57 19.05
CA PHE A 351 -10.41 14.40 19.42
C PHE A 351 -11.92 14.59 19.39
N THR A 352 -12.63 13.47 19.33
CA THR A 352 -14.08 13.41 19.59
C THR A 352 -14.31 12.86 21.00
N GLU A 353 -15.10 13.55 21.81
CA GLU A 353 -15.45 13.14 23.18
C GLU A 353 -16.92 12.75 23.27
N ASN A 354 -17.83 13.67 22.94
CA ASN A 354 -19.28 13.48 23.09
C ASN A 354 -20.01 13.25 21.76
N GLY A 355 -19.26 13.27 20.66
CA GLY A 355 -19.78 13.15 19.31
C GLY A 355 -20.10 14.51 18.67
N LEU A 356 -20.14 14.54 17.34
CA LEU A 356 -20.46 15.76 16.60
C LEU A 356 -21.92 16.19 16.79
N LYS A 357 -22.10 17.50 16.99
CA LYS A 357 -23.40 18.15 16.83
C LYS A 357 -23.89 18.09 15.37
N GLN A 358 -25.19 18.33 15.18
CA GLN A 358 -25.80 18.33 13.87
C GLN A 358 -25.24 19.44 12.97
N PRO A 359 -25.26 19.29 11.64
CA PRO A 359 -24.89 20.39 10.75
C PRO A 359 -25.81 21.60 10.97
N PHE A 360 -25.26 22.80 10.89
CA PHE A 360 -26.09 24.01 10.80
C PHE A 360 -26.71 24.13 9.41
N ASP A 361 -27.77 24.94 9.28
CA ASP A 361 -28.48 25.10 8.01
C ASP A 361 -27.53 25.65 6.93
N GLY A 362 -27.41 24.93 5.81
CA GLY A 362 -26.53 25.30 4.69
C GLY A 362 -25.17 24.60 4.65
N MET A 363 -24.77 23.90 5.72
CA MET A 363 -23.60 23.01 5.71
C MET A 363 -23.86 21.83 4.76
N GLN A 364 -22.94 21.60 3.81
CA GLN A 364 -23.10 20.58 2.75
C GLN A 364 -22.50 19.23 3.14
N GLU A 365 -21.54 19.24 4.07
CA GLU A 365 -20.87 18.03 4.51
C GLU A 365 -21.81 17.15 5.35
N ALA A 366 -21.85 15.86 5.03
CA ALA A 366 -22.42 14.87 5.93
C ALA A 366 -21.55 14.81 7.20
N VAL A 367 -22.20 14.61 8.35
CA VAL A 367 -21.54 14.42 9.64
C VAL A 367 -21.90 13.04 10.20
N GLU A 368 -20.91 12.37 10.77
CA GLU A 368 -21.10 11.17 11.57
C GLU A 368 -21.04 11.50 13.07
N THR A 369 -20.82 10.49 13.91
CA THR A 369 -20.54 10.66 15.34
C THR A 369 -19.15 11.23 15.59
N ARG A 370 -18.14 10.90 14.79
CA ARG A 370 -16.75 11.36 14.96
C ARG A 370 -16.38 12.49 14.00
N GLY A 371 -15.46 13.35 14.43
CA GLY A 371 -14.79 14.33 13.57
C GLY A 371 -14.18 13.67 12.32
N TYR A 372 -14.27 14.33 11.16
CA TYR A 372 -13.76 13.79 9.90
C TYR A 372 -12.24 13.72 9.88
N CYS A 373 -11.55 14.79 10.27
CA CYS A 373 -10.10 14.75 10.46
C CYS A 373 -9.58 15.83 11.42
N GLY A 374 -8.43 15.60 12.06
CA GLY A 374 -7.76 16.62 12.86
C GLY A 374 -7.24 17.77 11.99
N ILE A 375 -6.47 17.43 10.94
CA ILE A 375 -5.92 18.41 9.99
C ILE A 375 -6.27 18.03 8.56
N ARG A 376 -6.79 19.00 7.81
CA ARG A 376 -6.94 18.91 6.36
C ARG A 376 -6.02 19.91 5.67
N VAL A 377 -5.20 19.43 4.75
CA VAL A 377 -4.29 20.27 3.96
C VAL A 377 -4.47 20.00 2.47
N ASN A 378 -4.56 21.05 1.66
CA ASN A 378 -4.68 20.94 0.21
C ASN A 378 -3.85 22.02 -0.49
N ASN A 379 -3.01 21.61 -1.44
CA ASN A 379 -2.11 22.45 -2.23
C ASN A 379 -1.09 23.27 -1.41
N TYR A 380 -0.67 22.77 -0.25
CA TYR A 380 0.30 23.46 0.60
C TYR A 380 1.72 23.08 0.18
N LYS A 381 2.59 24.05 -0.08
CA LYS A 381 3.87 23.78 -0.77
C LYS A 381 4.97 23.18 0.10
N ASP A 382 5.01 23.45 1.40
CA ASP A 382 5.93 22.83 2.36
C ASP A 382 5.26 22.73 3.74
N PHE A 383 4.42 21.72 3.93
CA PHE A 383 3.70 21.56 5.19
C PHE A 383 4.60 20.93 6.25
N ASN A 384 5.10 21.77 7.17
CA ASN A 384 6.09 21.42 8.17
C ASN A 384 5.47 21.54 9.57
N VAL A 385 5.21 20.41 10.23
CA VAL A 385 4.66 20.37 11.59
C VAL A 385 5.51 19.45 12.46
N PHE A 386 6.03 20.02 13.54
CA PHE A 386 6.93 19.33 14.46
C PHE A 386 6.36 19.40 15.89
N GLY A 387 6.28 18.26 16.58
CA GLY A 387 6.10 18.26 18.03
C GLY A 387 7.44 18.47 18.73
N LEU A 388 7.65 19.57 19.45
CA LEU A 388 8.86 19.73 20.26
C LEU A 388 8.79 18.88 21.52
N GLY A 389 9.74 17.95 21.67
CA GLY A 389 9.92 17.09 22.84
C GLY A 389 10.19 17.87 24.14
N ASN A 390 9.18 18.39 24.82
CA ASN A 390 9.34 18.91 26.18
C ASN A 390 9.42 17.73 27.18
N ALA A 391 10.49 17.66 27.97
CA ALA A 391 10.69 16.58 28.96
C ALA A 391 9.62 16.49 30.08
N ASN A 392 8.70 17.46 30.18
CA ASN A 392 7.72 17.57 31.27
C ASN A 392 6.25 17.39 30.83
N ILE A 393 5.96 17.19 29.54
CA ILE A 393 4.62 16.95 28.98
C ILE A 393 4.79 15.78 27.99
N PRO A 394 3.85 14.83 27.84
CA PRO A 394 3.92 13.86 26.74
C PRO A 394 3.91 14.64 25.43
N ALA A 395 5.09 14.88 24.86
CA ALA A 395 5.32 15.95 23.93
C ALA A 395 4.96 15.52 22.50
N GLY A 396 4.21 16.36 21.78
CA GLY A 396 3.80 16.10 20.40
C GLY A 396 2.32 16.39 20.12
N ASN A 397 1.96 16.45 18.84
CA ASN A 397 0.56 16.62 18.44
C ASN A 397 -0.16 15.26 18.52
N HIS A 398 -1.34 15.23 19.15
CA HIS A 398 -2.11 14.01 19.40
C HIS A 398 -3.45 14.05 18.67
N PHE A 399 -3.83 12.94 18.06
CA PHE A 399 -5.09 12.74 17.33
C PHE A 399 -5.75 11.49 17.89
N SER A 400 -6.97 11.58 18.41
CA SER A 400 -7.66 10.42 18.99
C SER A 400 -9.16 10.39 18.72
N ALA A 401 -9.75 9.20 18.52
CA ALA A 401 -11.19 9.03 18.30
C ALA A 401 -11.75 9.89 17.14
N LEU A 402 -11.04 9.91 16.01
CA LEU A 402 -11.44 10.61 14.79
C LEU A 402 -11.67 9.59 13.66
N ALA A 403 -12.34 10.00 12.59
CA ALA A 403 -12.34 9.20 11.38
C ALA A 403 -10.95 9.17 10.73
N ASN A 404 -10.21 10.28 10.76
CA ASN A 404 -8.85 10.37 10.23
C ASN A 404 -7.98 11.33 11.07
N GLY A 405 -6.66 11.15 11.06
CA GLY A 405 -5.73 12.09 11.69
C GLY A 405 -5.46 13.29 10.78
N ILE A 406 -4.64 13.06 9.75
CA ILE A 406 -4.22 14.07 8.77
C ILE A 406 -4.61 13.63 7.36
N ILE A 407 -5.26 14.52 6.61
CA ILE A 407 -5.54 14.34 5.18
C ILE A 407 -4.80 15.42 4.41
N ALA A 408 -3.83 15.03 3.58
CA ALA A 408 -3.07 15.95 2.74
C ALA A 408 -3.24 15.63 1.25
N VAL A 409 -3.52 16.67 0.46
CA VAL A 409 -3.69 16.58 -0.99
C VAL A 409 -2.70 17.51 -1.68
N ARG A 410 -1.91 17.00 -2.64
CA ARG A 410 -0.92 17.78 -3.42
C ARG A 410 -0.05 18.68 -2.55
N THR A 411 0.49 18.08 -1.50
CA THR A 411 1.19 18.77 -0.42
C THR A 411 2.44 17.99 -0.03
N PRO A 412 3.64 18.53 -0.24
CA PRO A 412 4.83 18.00 0.40
C PRO A 412 4.72 18.18 1.92
N ALA A 413 5.03 17.14 2.68
CA ALA A 413 4.83 17.11 4.13
C ALA A 413 6.09 16.65 4.86
N ASN A 414 6.44 17.34 5.94
CA ASN A 414 7.44 16.89 6.91
C ASN A 414 6.76 16.85 8.28
N LEU A 415 6.52 15.65 8.78
CA LEU A 415 5.73 15.41 10.00
C LEU A 415 6.55 14.59 10.98
N ASN A 416 6.75 15.14 12.19
CA ASN A 416 7.51 14.48 13.26
C ASN A 416 6.77 14.60 14.60
N ASN A 417 7.00 13.61 15.47
CA ASN A 417 6.49 13.57 16.85
C ASN A 417 4.96 13.75 16.94
N MET A 418 4.24 12.74 16.46
CA MET A 418 2.78 12.71 16.39
C MET A 418 2.25 11.38 16.90
N THR A 419 1.08 11.42 17.53
CA THR A 419 0.38 10.23 18.02
C THR A 419 -0.99 10.16 17.40
N PHE A 420 -1.35 9.00 16.84
CA PHE A 420 -2.65 8.72 16.24
C PHE A 420 -3.27 7.51 16.95
N ASP A 421 -4.42 7.69 17.59
CA ASP A 421 -5.09 6.65 18.38
C ASP A 421 -6.57 6.49 17.98
N ASP A 422 -7.03 5.26 17.76
CA ASP A 422 -8.44 4.96 17.46
C ASP A 422 -9.00 5.75 16.25
N MET A 423 -8.38 5.56 15.07
CA MET A 423 -8.85 6.12 13.81
C MET A 423 -9.90 5.20 13.17
N LYS A 424 -11.19 5.56 13.28
CA LYS A 424 -12.34 4.75 12.81
C LYS A 424 -13.56 5.60 12.50
N SER A 425 -14.42 5.12 11.59
CA SER A 425 -15.81 5.58 11.44
C SER A 425 -16.74 4.74 12.32
N VAL A 426 -17.85 5.34 12.77
CA VAL A 426 -18.88 4.69 13.61
C VAL A 426 -20.30 5.04 13.15
N GLY A 427 -20.46 5.75 12.03
CA GLY A 427 -21.74 6.27 11.54
C GLY A 427 -22.41 5.42 10.44
N ALA A 428 -23.70 5.70 10.19
CA ALA A 428 -24.47 5.08 9.09
C ALA A 428 -24.20 5.72 7.70
N ALA A 429 -23.64 6.93 7.67
CA ALA A 429 -23.26 7.63 6.45
C ALA A 429 -21.74 7.70 6.37
N ALA A 430 -21.12 6.82 5.59
CA ALA A 430 -19.66 6.70 5.52
C ALA A 430 -19.02 7.98 4.97
N TYR A 431 -18.04 8.52 5.69
CA TYR A 431 -17.16 9.55 5.16
C TYR A 431 -16.44 9.08 3.87
N PRO A 432 -16.03 10.01 2.98
CA PRO A 432 -15.31 9.63 1.75
C PRO A 432 -13.99 8.91 2.01
N LEU A 433 -13.36 9.20 3.16
CA LEU A 433 -12.13 8.58 3.65
C LEU A 433 -12.29 8.34 5.14
N GLU A 434 -11.84 7.17 5.61
CA GLU A 434 -11.95 6.79 7.02
C GLU A 434 -10.89 5.77 7.42
N GLY A 435 -10.50 5.84 8.69
CA GLY A 435 -9.62 4.89 9.36
C GLY A 435 -8.13 5.16 9.21
N PHE A 436 -7.75 6.32 8.66
CA PHE A 436 -6.35 6.65 8.38
C PHE A 436 -5.73 7.50 9.48
N GLY A 437 -4.55 7.11 9.99
CA GLY A 437 -3.72 8.03 10.76
C GLY A 437 -3.28 9.19 9.88
N ILE A 438 -2.65 8.88 8.75
CA ILE A 438 -2.27 9.85 7.72
C ILE A 438 -2.70 9.35 6.35
N HIS A 439 -3.36 10.21 5.58
CA HIS A 439 -3.74 9.95 4.19
C HIS A 439 -3.15 11.03 3.26
N LEU A 440 -2.26 10.63 2.36
CA LEU A 440 -1.61 11.47 1.36
C LEU A 440 -2.09 11.11 -0.04
N SER A 441 -2.47 12.09 -0.85
CA SER A 441 -2.89 11.83 -2.23
C SER A 441 -2.54 12.96 -3.19
N SER A 442 -2.02 12.60 -4.35
CA SER A 442 -1.73 13.55 -5.43
C SER A 442 -2.19 13.00 -6.77
N LYS A 443 -2.15 13.83 -7.81
CA LYS A 443 -2.29 13.40 -9.20
C LYS A 443 -1.16 14.04 -10.00
N GLY A 444 -0.11 13.26 -10.24
CA GLY A 444 1.14 13.74 -10.84
C GLY A 444 1.93 14.70 -9.94
N GLY A 445 3.08 15.16 -10.42
CA GLY A 445 3.94 16.12 -9.70
C GLY A 445 4.90 15.47 -8.68
N PRO A 446 5.94 16.19 -8.24
CA PRO A 446 7.02 15.63 -7.41
C PRO A 446 6.76 15.81 -5.92
N TYR A 447 5.56 15.39 -5.48
CA TYR A 447 5.15 15.50 -4.08
C TYR A 447 5.90 14.47 -3.23
N TRP A 448 6.30 14.91 -2.03
CA TRP A 448 7.19 14.15 -1.16
C TRP A 448 6.74 14.25 0.28
N ALA A 449 6.73 13.12 0.99
CA ALA A 449 6.43 13.08 2.41
C ALA A 449 7.58 12.46 3.22
N ASN A 450 8.13 13.23 4.15
CA ASN A 450 9.03 12.72 5.18
C ASN A 450 8.22 12.52 6.47
N LEU A 451 8.02 11.27 6.85
CA LEU A 451 7.28 10.91 8.05
C LEU A 451 8.26 10.31 9.06
N ASN A 452 8.53 11.08 10.12
CA ASN A 452 9.41 10.74 11.23
C ASN A 452 10.89 10.51 10.87
N ASP A 453 11.46 11.51 10.20
CA ASP A 453 12.85 11.55 9.78
C ASP A 453 13.83 11.45 10.99
N PRO A 454 14.82 10.52 10.98
CA PRO A 454 15.74 10.20 12.09
C PRO A 454 16.54 11.38 12.65
N TRP A 455 16.66 12.51 11.95
CA TRP A 455 17.41 13.67 12.45
C TRP A 455 16.75 14.41 13.62
N HIS A 456 15.53 14.05 14.03
CA HIS A 456 14.85 14.68 15.16
C HIS A 456 14.95 13.85 16.47
N PRO A 457 15.79 14.26 17.44
CA PRO A 457 15.90 13.55 18.71
C PRO A 457 14.66 13.79 19.59
N ALA A 458 14.11 12.71 20.16
CA ALA A 458 13.15 12.70 21.28
C ALA A 458 11.63 12.81 20.99
N GLY A 459 11.17 12.51 19.78
CA GLY A 459 9.73 12.38 19.49
C GLY A 459 9.29 10.93 19.26
N SER A 460 8.05 10.60 19.62
CA SER A 460 7.42 9.33 19.26
C SER A 460 6.47 9.55 18.07
N PHE A 461 6.63 8.78 17.00
CA PHE A 461 5.68 8.77 15.89
C PHE A 461 4.89 7.47 15.95
N THR A 462 3.68 7.54 16.50
CA THR A 462 2.94 6.37 16.96
C THR A 462 1.55 6.29 16.32
N PHE A 463 1.16 5.07 16.00
CA PHE A 463 -0.16 4.75 15.47
C PHE A 463 -0.72 3.60 16.27
N ASN A 464 -1.89 3.78 16.88
CA ASN A 464 -2.56 2.75 17.63
C ASN A 464 -4.03 2.62 17.19
N ASP A 465 -4.48 1.37 17.00
CA ASP A 465 -5.88 1.05 16.68
C ASP A 465 -6.46 1.81 15.46
N CYS A 466 -5.61 2.00 14.45
CA CYS A 466 -5.99 2.57 13.15
C CYS A 466 -6.39 1.47 12.16
N LYS A 467 -7.28 1.75 11.20
CA LYS A 467 -7.49 0.85 10.05
C LYS A 467 -6.22 0.80 9.21
N VAL A 468 -5.65 1.95 8.89
CA VAL A 468 -4.36 2.08 8.22
C VAL A 468 -3.53 3.15 8.93
N GLY A 469 -2.28 2.86 9.27
CA GLY A 469 -1.37 3.85 9.86
C GLY A 469 -1.11 5.00 8.90
N VAL A 470 -0.43 4.69 7.79
CA VAL A 470 -0.11 5.65 6.72
C VAL A 470 -0.58 5.12 5.37
N LYS A 471 -1.38 5.92 4.66
CA LYS A 471 -1.72 5.69 3.25
C LYS A 471 -1.17 6.80 2.36
N ALA A 472 -0.53 6.46 1.26
CA ALA A 472 -0.01 7.40 0.28
C ALA A 472 -0.29 6.94 -1.16
N ILE A 473 -0.80 7.85 -2.00
CA ILE A 473 -1.15 7.58 -3.40
C ILE A 473 -0.51 8.63 -4.30
N HIS A 474 0.32 8.20 -5.27
CA HIS A 474 1.12 9.06 -6.14
C HIS A 474 2.06 9.99 -5.36
N TYR A 475 2.86 9.43 -4.45
CA TYR A 475 3.76 10.20 -3.60
C TYR A 475 5.15 9.56 -3.56
N GLY A 476 6.19 10.39 -3.50
CA GLY A 476 7.51 9.95 -3.04
C GLY A 476 7.68 10.15 -1.54
N GLY A 477 8.70 9.54 -0.96
CA GLY A 477 9.04 9.72 0.44
C GLY A 477 9.03 8.43 1.23
N GLY A 478 8.88 8.55 2.55
CA GLY A 478 9.11 7.44 3.43
C GLY A 478 8.47 7.56 4.80
N VAL A 479 8.42 6.42 5.47
CA VAL A 479 8.02 6.28 6.87
C VAL A 479 9.18 5.64 7.60
N GLU A 480 9.71 6.33 8.59
CA GLU A 480 10.90 5.90 9.30
C GLU A 480 10.67 5.88 10.81
N ASN A 481 11.25 4.91 11.52
CA ASN A 481 11.23 4.85 13.00
C ASN A 481 9.82 4.93 13.63
N ALA A 482 8.77 4.56 12.89
CA ALA A 482 7.40 4.62 13.38
C ALA A 482 7.07 3.40 14.24
N ILE A 483 6.24 3.61 15.27
CA ILE A 483 5.71 2.53 16.11
C ILE A 483 4.21 2.39 15.82
N MET A 484 3.81 1.28 15.21
CA MET A 484 2.43 1.01 14.85
C MET A 484 1.94 -0.21 15.64
N THR A 485 0.92 -0.04 16.48
CA THR A 485 0.35 -1.11 17.31
C THR A 485 -1.12 -1.33 17.00
N ASN A 486 -1.54 -2.59 16.87
CA ASN A 486 -2.93 -2.95 16.62
C ASN A 486 -3.54 -2.22 15.39
N VAL A 487 -2.77 -2.08 14.31
CA VAL A 487 -3.26 -1.47 13.06
C VAL A 487 -3.85 -2.55 12.15
N GLY A 488 -4.77 -2.20 11.24
CA GLY A 488 -5.18 -3.11 10.16
C GLY A 488 -4.02 -3.29 9.18
N VAL A 489 -3.61 -2.19 8.55
CA VAL A 489 -2.40 -2.08 7.73
C VAL A 489 -1.45 -1.05 8.33
N GLY A 490 -0.15 -1.36 8.38
CA GLY A 490 0.86 -0.39 8.83
C GLY A 490 1.06 0.73 7.82
N ILE A 491 1.73 0.39 6.71
CA ILE A 491 2.05 1.31 5.61
C ILE A 491 1.37 0.82 4.33
N ASP A 492 0.68 1.71 3.63
CA ASP A 492 -0.01 1.43 2.36
C ASP A 492 0.38 2.48 1.30
N TRP A 493 1.17 2.07 0.30
CA TRP A 493 1.71 2.98 -0.70
C TRP A 493 1.34 2.54 -2.11
N GLU A 494 0.81 3.46 -2.92
CA GLU A 494 0.18 3.13 -4.19
C GLU A 494 0.57 4.11 -5.32
N ASN A 495 0.64 3.60 -6.55
CA ASN A 495 0.77 4.36 -7.80
C ASN A 495 1.92 5.39 -7.83
N SER A 496 3.07 5.03 -7.26
CA SER A 496 4.21 5.93 -7.08
C SER A 496 5.42 5.51 -7.94
N GLN A 497 5.15 5.11 -9.18
CA GLN A 497 6.20 4.72 -10.14
C GLN A 497 7.25 5.82 -10.30
N ASP A 498 8.50 5.42 -10.46
CA ASP A 498 9.69 6.27 -10.53
C ASP A 498 9.93 7.14 -9.29
N HIS A 499 9.21 6.94 -8.18
CA HIS A 499 9.47 7.65 -6.93
C HIS A 499 10.50 6.90 -6.08
N VAL A 500 11.17 7.64 -5.19
CA VAL A 500 12.00 7.06 -4.13
C VAL A 500 11.07 6.80 -2.96
N LEU A 501 11.02 5.54 -2.53
CA LEU A 501 10.13 5.05 -1.48
C LEU A 501 10.94 4.35 -0.40
N ASN A 502 10.95 4.90 0.82
CA ASN A 502 11.80 4.41 1.91
C ASN A 502 10.97 4.03 3.13
N PHE A 503 10.94 2.75 3.48
CA PHE A 503 10.27 2.26 4.69
C PHE A 503 11.31 1.61 5.59
N GLU A 504 11.79 2.36 6.58
CA GLU A 504 12.99 1.99 7.33
C GLU A 504 12.75 1.99 8.84
N ASN A 505 13.30 1.01 9.55
CA ASN A 505 13.33 1.01 11.02
C ASN A 505 11.95 1.10 11.71
N ASN A 506 10.88 0.67 11.05
CA ASN A 506 9.53 0.71 11.64
C ASN A 506 9.27 -0.53 12.50
N THR A 507 8.56 -0.34 13.62
CA THR A 507 8.02 -1.44 14.44
C THR A 507 6.51 -1.51 14.22
N ILE A 508 6.04 -2.55 13.54
CA ILE A 508 4.66 -2.67 13.08
C ILE A 508 4.02 -3.94 13.65
N THR A 509 2.93 -3.80 14.39
CA THR A 509 2.03 -4.90 14.78
C THR A 509 0.69 -4.72 14.09
N ALA A 510 0.44 -5.53 13.05
CA ALA A 510 -0.71 -5.38 12.16
C ALA A 510 -1.61 -6.63 12.13
N ARG A 511 -2.89 -6.43 11.84
CA ARG A 511 -3.87 -7.51 11.69
C ARG A 511 -3.95 -8.05 10.26
N GLU A 512 -3.76 -7.21 9.25
CA GLU A 512 -3.93 -7.60 7.83
C GLU A 512 -2.61 -7.56 7.06
N ALA A 513 -1.92 -6.42 7.07
CA ALA A 513 -0.65 -6.27 6.40
C ALA A 513 0.32 -5.35 7.16
N GLY A 514 1.60 -5.71 7.24
CA GLY A 514 2.63 -4.80 7.77
C GLY A 514 2.85 -3.63 6.80
N ILE A 515 3.30 -3.97 5.59
CA ILE A 515 3.55 -3.03 4.50
C ILE A 515 2.85 -3.51 3.23
N ARG A 516 2.15 -2.61 2.53
CA ARG A 516 1.48 -2.87 1.25
C ARG A 516 1.97 -1.92 0.17
N SER A 517 2.27 -2.48 -1.00
CA SER A 517 2.59 -1.75 -2.23
C SER A 517 1.64 -2.17 -3.35
N PHE A 518 1.19 -1.20 -4.14
CA PHE A 518 0.45 -1.44 -5.36
C PHE A 518 0.87 -0.51 -6.49
N LEU A 519 1.30 -1.07 -7.62
CA LEU A 519 1.74 -0.33 -8.81
C LEU A 519 2.76 0.77 -8.48
N ASN A 520 3.75 0.48 -7.65
CA ASN A 520 4.86 1.39 -7.40
C ASN A 520 6.04 1.10 -8.33
N GLU A 521 6.05 -0.05 -9.01
CA GLU A 521 7.10 -0.39 -9.96
C GLU A 521 6.94 0.28 -11.34
N PRO A 522 8.05 0.68 -11.99
CA PRO A 522 9.43 0.59 -11.50
C PRO A 522 9.71 1.58 -10.37
N THR A 523 10.43 1.15 -9.34
CA THR A 523 10.79 2.02 -8.21
C THR A 523 12.11 2.72 -8.49
N HIS A 524 12.37 3.91 -7.91
CA HIS A 524 13.71 4.49 -8.01
C HIS A 524 14.76 3.54 -7.40
N PRO A 525 16.02 3.47 -7.89
CA PRO A 525 17.04 2.56 -7.34
C PRO A 525 17.40 2.77 -5.85
N LEU A 526 16.94 3.85 -5.24
CA LEU A 526 17.10 4.14 -3.81
C LEU A 526 15.91 3.66 -2.97
N SER A 527 14.87 3.14 -3.59
CA SER A 527 13.67 2.69 -2.89
C SER A 527 13.95 1.40 -2.15
N ILE A 528 13.61 1.37 -0.86
CA ILE A 528 13.99 0.29 0.04
C ILE A 528 12.93 0.04 1.12
N ILE A 529 12.78 -1.22 1.49
CA ILE A 529 12.10 -1.68 2.70
C ILE A 529 13.17 -2.31 3.58
N ASN A 530 13.65 -1.58 4.58
CA ASN A 530 14.85 -1.95 5.35
C ASN A 530 14.61 -1.99 6.86
N GLU A 531 15.20 -2.96 7.56
CA GLU A 531 15.29 -2.94 9.04
C GLU A 531 13.94 -2.83 9.77
N ASN A 532 12.83 -3.27 9.16
CA ASN A 532 11.52 -3.21 9.81
C ASN A 532 11.30 -4.44 10.70
N THR A 533 10.74 -4.24 11.89
CA THR A 533 10.22 -5.30 12.75
C THR A 533 8.71 -5.39 12.57
N ILE A 534 8.24 -6.44 11.91
CA ILE A 534 6.83 -6.64 11.57
C ILE A 534 6.29 -7.86 12.33
N THR A 535 5.18 -7.69 13.04
CA THR A 535 4.42 -8.76 13.69
C THR A 535 3.00 -8.77 13.15
N ILE A 536 2.59 -9.90 12.57
CA ILE A 536 1.24 -10.09 12.04
C ILE A 536 0.42 -10.94 13.00
N THR A 537 -0.67 -10.36 13.50
CA THR A 537 -1.54 -10.98 14.51
C THR A 537 -2.81 -11.57 13.90
N GLY A 538 -3.22 -11.15 12.71
CA GLY A 538 -4.37 -11.73 12.02
C GLY A 538 -4.10 -13.13 11.48
N SER A 539 -5.17 -13.87 11.20
CA SER A 539 -5.10 -15.24 10.73
C SER A 539 -4.73 -15.36 9.25
N GLY A 540 -3.92 -16.36 8.92
CA GLY A 540 -3.61 -16.76 7.54
C GLY A 540 -4.67 -17.64 6.86
N GLY A 541 -5.76 -17.99 7.54
CA GLY A 541 -6.82 -18.85 6.99
C GLY A 541 -7.81 -18.09 6.11
N GLY A 542 -8.29 -18.75 5.04
CA GLY A 542 -9.35 -18.23 4.16
C GLY A 542 -8.84 -17.55 2.89
N THR A 543 -9.73 -16.83 2.20
CA THR A 543 -9.43 -16.18 0.90
C THR A 543 -8.69 -14.85 1.03
N ASN A 544 -8.36 -14.37 2.23
CA ASN A 544 -7.64 -13.11 2.44
C ASN A 544 -6.56 -13.28 3.53
N PRO A 545 -5.45 -13.97 3.23
CA PRO A 545 -4.42 -14.26 4.22
C PRO A 545 -3.71 -12.98 4.66
N ALA A 546 -3.43 -12.88 5.96
CA ALA A 546 -2.62 -11.80 6.51
C ALA A 546 -1.15 -11.88 6.01
N MET A 547 -0.49 -10.73 5.85
CA MET A 547 0.81 -10.65 5.19
C MET A 547 1.80 -9.74 5.92
N GLY A 548 3.08 -10.12 6.02
CA GLY A 548 4.12 -9.23 6.53
C GLY A 548 4.35 -8.05 5.59
N ILE A 549 4.82 -8.37 4.39
CA ILE A 549 5.03 -7.41 3.29
C ILE A 549 4.27 -7.93 2.07
N ARG A 550 3.43 -7.08 1.48
CA ARG A 550 2.58 -7.41 0.33
C ARG A 550 2.81 -6.45 -0.82
N LEU A 551 3.31 -6.96 -1.92
CA LEU A 551 3.66 -6.16 -3.10
C LEU A 551 2.93 -6.73 -4.32
N ASN A 552 1.93 -5.99 -4.82
CA ASN A 552 1.16 -6.33 -6.00
C ASN A 552 1.51 -5.33 -7.11
N GLU A 553 2.41 -5.72 -8.00
CA GLU A 553 3.01 -4.81 -8.98
C GLU A 553 2.49 -5.07 -10.40
N GLY A 554 2.80 -4.17 -11.34
CA GLY A 554 2.26 -4.22 -12.71
C GLY A 554 3.17 -4.89 -13.75
N GLY A 555 4.29 -5.48 -13.32
CA GLY A 555 5.27 -6.10 -14.22
C GLY A 555 5.99 -5.09 -15.11
N PHE A 556 6.11 -3.84 -14.66
CA PHE A 556 6.81 -2.78 -15.37
C PHE A 556 8.29 -2.83 -15.01
N GLY A 557 9.16 -2.91 -16.01
CA GLY A 557 10.54 -3.28 -15.77
C GLY A 557 11.47 -2.99 -16.93
N ILE A 558 12.73 -2.74 -16.59
CA ILE A 558 13.80 -2.52 -17.56
C ILE A 558 14.52 -3.84 -17.79
N VAL A 559 14.77 -4.18 -19.06
CA VAL A 559 15.52 -5.39 -19.42
C VAL A 559 16.94 -5.31 -18.84
N PRO A 560 17.36 -6.26 -17.99
CA PRO A 560 18.73 -6.29 -17.47
C PRO A 560 19.75 -6.35 -18.61
N GLY A 561 20.71 -5.40 -18.63
CA GLY A 561 21.83 -5.41 -19.57
C GLY A 561 21.72 -4.50 -20.80
N ASN A 562 20.72 -3.61 -20.89
CA ASN A 562 20.72 -2.57 -21.93
C ASN A 562 21.72 -1.43 -21.55
N PRO A 563 22.88 -1.29 -22.22
CA PRO A 563 23.99 -0.42 -21.76
C PRO A 563 23.70 1.09 -21.81
N GLY A 564 22.50 1.51 -22.22
CA GLY A 564 22.06 2.91 -22.25
C GLY A 564 20.81 3.22 -21.43
N ALA A 565 20.22 2.23 -20.75
CA ALA A 565 19.07 2.43 -19.87
C ALA A 565 19.56 2.50 -18.41
N ILE A 566 19.37 3.64 -17.77
CA ILE A 566 19.65 3.84 -16.35
C ILE A 566 18.30 4.23 -15.73
N GLY A 567 17.62 3.29 -15.11
CA GLY A 567 16.30 3.50 -14.51
C GLY A 567 15.96 2.36 -13.54
N GLY A 568 14.95 2.60 -12.70
CA GLY A 568 14.58 1.83 -11.51
C GLY A 568 14.68 0.30 -11.53
N ARG A 569 15.15 -0.26 -10.40
CA ARG A 569 15.01 -1.67 -10.05
C ARG A 569 13.58 -1.92 -9.52
N GLY A 570 13.21 -3.19 -9.34
CA GLY A 570 12.11 -3.53 -8.44
C GLY A 570 12.46 -3.19 -6.99
N TRP A 571 11.60 -3.59 -6.07
CA TRP A 571 11.82 -3.36 -4.64
C TRP A 571 13.12 -3.99 -4.12
N THR A 572 13.89 -3.23 -3.33
CA THR A 572 14.92 -3.78 -2.45
C THR A 572 14.33 -4.00 -1.07
N ILE A 573 14.29 -5.25 -0.60
CA ILE A 573 13.69 -5.65 0.69
C ILE A 573 14.76 -6.34 1.51
N ASN A 574 15.34 -5.61 2.46
CA ASN A 574 16.50 -6.08 3.20
C ASN A 574 16.34 -6.01 4.71
N GLU A 575 16.97 -6.94 5.43
CA GLU A 575 17.16 -6.85 6.89
C GLU A 575 15.86 -6.70 7.70
N ASN A 576 14.72 -7.17 7.17
CA ASN A 576 13.45 -7.12 7.89
C ASN A 576 13.28 -8.36 8.77
N HIS A 577 12.74 -8.16 9.98
CA HIS A 577 12.37 -9.22 10.91
C HIS A 577 10.84 -9.36 10.96
N ILE A 578 10.31 -10.42 10.37
CA ILE A 578 8.88 -10.66 10.18
C ILE A 578 8.43 -11.85 11.02
N THR A 579 7.51 -11.60 11.95
CA THR A 579 6.88 -12.64 12.78
C THR A 579 5.42 -12.83 12.36
N MET A 580 5.06 -14.03 11.90
CA MET A 580 3.69 -14.42 11.61
C MET A 580 3.11 -15.20 12.81
N GLN A 581 2.07 -14.70 13.47
CA GLN A 581 1.52 -15.38 14.66
C GLN A 581 0.54 -16.50 14.31
N ASN A 582 -0.22 -16.35 13.22
CA ASN A 582 -1.36 -17.22 12.88
C ASN A 582 -1.35 -17.71 11.40
N GLY A 583 -0.15 -17.94 10.83
CA GLY A 583 0.04 -18.32 9.42
C GLY A 583 -0.04 -17.13 8.47
N GLY A 584 -0.21 -17.38 7.17
CA GLY A 584 -0.31 -16.34 6.14
C GLY A 584 0.97 -16.24 5.30
N ARG A 585 1.35 -15.04 4.87
CA ARG A 585 2.55 -14.86 4.02
C ARG A 585 3.55 -13.91 4.65
N GLY A 586 4.82 -14.28 4.76
CA GLY A 586 5.86 -13.38 5.23
C GLY A 586 6.07 -12.23 4.24
N ILE A 587 6.54 -12.55 3.04
CA ILE A 587 6.70 -11.62 1.92
C ILE A 587 5.95 -12.16 0.71
N GLN A 588 5.04 -11.37 0.14
CA GLN A 588 4.42 -11.64 -1.15
C GLN A 588 4.91 -10.62 -2.18
N TYR A 589 5.38 -11.12 -3.32
CA TYR A 589 5.75 -10.31 -4.48
C TYR A 589 5.14 -10.86 -5.76
N ARG A 590 4.04 -10.22 -6.19
CA ARG A 590 3.27 -10.64 -7.36
C ARG A 590 3.50 -9.68 -8.51
N THR A 591 3.75 -10.25 -9.68
CA THR A 591 3.97 -9.56 -10.95
C THR A 591 4.97 -8.43 -10.82
N GLY A 592 6.00 -8.63 -10.01
CA GLY A 592 7.08 -7.68 -9.83
C GLY A 592 8.25 -7.94 -10.78
N TRP A 593 9.12 -6.95 -10.92
CA TRP A 593 10.25 -7.00 -11.83
C TRP A 593 11.56 -6.57 -11.17
N ASP A 594 12.59 -7.42 -11.23
CA ASP A 594 13.96 -7.11 -10.73
C ASP A 594 13.98 -6.72 -9.24
N GLY A 595 13.14 -7.38 -8.42
CA GLY A 595 13.17 -7.24 -6.97
C GLY A 595 14.40 -7.91 -6.34
N LEU A 596 14.87 -7.40 -5.20
CA LEU A 596 16.04 -7.88 -4.47
C LEU A 596 15.70 -8.11 -3.01
N PHE A 597 15.58 -9.35 -2.57
CA PHE A 597 15.21 -9.71 -1.19
C PHE A 597 16.42 -10.35 -0.51
N ARG A 598 16.97 -9.71 0.51
CA ARG A 598 18.17 -10.20 1.21
C ARG A 598 18.12 -10.03 2.71
N LEU A 599 18.76 -10.93 3.44
CA LEU A 599 18.95 -10.79 4.89
C LEU A 599 17.64 -10.63 5.69
N ASN A 600 16.51 -11.08 5.13
CA ASN A 600 15.25 -11.05 5.86
C ASN A 600 15.16 -12.27 6.78
N GLU A 601 14.66 -12.07 7.99
CA GLU A 601 14.35 -13.14 8.95
C GLU A 601 12.83 -13.27 9.06
N ILE A 602 12.29 -14.40 8.63
CA ILE A 602 10.85 -14.64 8.59
C ILE A 602 10.53 -15.87 9.44
N THR A 603 9.79 -15.66 10.52
CA THR A 603 9.42 -16.70 11.47
C THR A 603 7.91 -16.85 11.55
N ASN A 604 7.41 -18.06 11.36
CA ASN A 604 6.02 -18.40 11.67
C ASN A 604 5.92 -19.08 13.05
N LEU A 605 5.09 -18.53 13.93
CA LEU A 605 4.81 -19.08 15.27
C LEU A 605 3.56 -19.97 15.27
N ALA A 606 2.74 -19.92 14.21
CA ALA A 606 1.50 -20.67 14.13
C ALA A 606 1.74 -22.15 13.78
N GLN A 607 0.96 -23.02 14.41
CA GLN A 607 0.93 -24.45 14.10
C GLN A 607 -0.07 -24.70 12.97
N THR A 608 0.27 -25.53 11.97
CA THR A 608 -0.66 -26.11 10.97
C THR A 608 -1.39 -25.18 9.99
N HIS A 609 -1.13 -23.87 9.99
CA HIS A 609 -1.79 -22.94 9.07
C HIS A 609 -1.03 -22.82 7.74
N ASN A 610 -1.77 -22.62 6.64
CA ASN A 610 -1.23 -22.28 5.32
C ASN A 610 -0.26 -21.10 5.47
N TYR A 611 1.03 -21.39 5.35
CA TYR A 611 2.11 -20.44 5.58
C TYR A 611 3.08 -20.48 4.41
N ASP A 612 3.41 -19.30 3.89
CA ASP A 612 4.48 -19.11 2.94
C ASP A 612 5.44 -18.04 3.45
N GLY A 613 6.71 -18.39 3.65
CA GLY A 613 7.71 -17.40 4.06
C GLY A 613 7.91 -16.33 3.00
N ILE A 614 8.34 -16.72 1.81
CA ILE A 614 8.44 -15.86 0.63
C ILE A 614 7.63 -16.46 -0.51
N TRP A 615 6.69 -15.69 -1.04
CA TRP A 615 5.81 -16.07 -2.14
C TRP A 615 6.03 -15.14 -3.34
N THR A 616 6.46 -15.70 -4.47
CA THR A 616 6.58 -14.96 -5.74
C THR A 616 5.65 -15.54 -6.81
N ASP A 617 4.82 -14.70 -7.43
CA ASP A 617 3.84 -15.11 -8.47
C ASP A 617 3.99 -14.25 -9.71
N GLY A 618 4.26 -14.84 -10.88
CA GLY A 618 4.37 -14.11 -12.14
C GLY A 618 5.48 -13.04 -12.17
N SER A 619 6.37 -13.05 -11.18
CA SER A 619 7.46 -12.09 -11.03
C SER A 619 8.67 -12.50 -11.85
N ALA A 620 9.41 -11.52 -12.37
CA ALA A 620 10.52 -11.74 -13.28
C ALA A 620 11.81 -11.10 -12.77
N PHE A 621 12.93 -11.76 -13.02
CA PHE A 621 14.26 -11.27 -12.64
C PHE A 621 14.45 -11.02 -11.14
N THR A 622 13.60 -11.54 -10.27
CA THR A 622 13.69 -11.36 -8.81
C THR A 622 14.85 -12.16 -8.23
N ILE A 623 15.66 -11.54 -7.37
CA ILE A 623 16.61 -12.25 -6.52
C ILE A 623 15.99 -12.43 -5.15
N VAL A 624 15.84 -13.68 -4.72
CA VAL A 624 15.56 -14.06 -3.34
C VAL A 624 16.80 -14.71 -2.78
N GLY A 625 17.51 -14.03 -1.88
CA GLY A 625 18.72 -14.59 -1.33
C GLY A 625 19.01 -14.26 0.11
N THR A 626 19.99 -14.96 0.69
CA THR A 626 20.57 -14.65 2.00
C THR A 626 19.54 -14.46 3.13
N SER A 627 18.34 -15.03 2.98
CA SER A 627 17.24 -14.87 3.94
C SER A 627 17.07 -16.13 4.77
N THR A 628 16.61 -15.97 6.01
CA THR A 628 16.31 -17.07 6.93
C THR A 628 14.80 -17.19 7.06
N ILE A 629 14.27 -18.37 6.74
CA ILE A 629 12.84 -18.65 6.84
C ILE A 629 12.67 -19.89 7.72
N THR A 630 11.91 -19.73 8.80
CA THR A 630 11.66 -20.81 9.75
C THR A 630 10.22 -20.81 10.26
N GLN A 631 9.82 -21.94 10.85
CA GLN A 631 8.59 -22.07 11.60
C GLN A 631 8.88 -22.79 12.91
N SER A 632 8.16 -22.42 13.97
CA SER A 632 8.30 -23.06 15.28
C SER A 632 7.82 -24.51 15.25
N LEU A 633 8.72 -25.45 15.57
CA LEU A 633 8.38 -26.86 15.78
C LEU A 633 7.53 -27.02 17.05
N THR A 634 6.35 -27.60 16.89
CA THR A 634 5.44 -27.88 18.00
C THR A 634 4.84 -29.28 17.81
N GLY A 635 4.23 -29.85 18.86
CA GLY A 635 3.81 -31.27 18.87
C GLY A 635 2.80 -31.71 17.80
N ASN A 636 2.29 -30.79 16.97
CA ASN A 636 1.23 -31.01 15.97
C ASN A 636 1.74 -31.09 14.51
N GLY A 637 3.06 -31.08 14.28
CA GLY A 637 3.65 -31.19 12.94
C GLY A 637 3.71 -29.86 12.16
N LEU A 638 4.08 -29.94 10.87
CA LEU A 638 4.43 -28.77 10.03
C LEU A 638 3.26 -28.18 9.23
N GLY A 639 2.17 -28.93 9.01
CA GLY A 639 1.03 -28.50 8.17
C GLY A 639 1.41 -28.35 6.70
N ASP A 640 0.74 -27.45 5.97
CA ASP A 640 1.01 -27.16 4.54
C ASP A 640 2.00 -25.99 4.35
N SER A 641 2.93 -25.82 5.29
CA SER A 641 3.85 -24.69 5.29
C SER A 641 4.96 -24.81 4.25
N ARG A 642 5.31 -23.67 3.62
CA ARG A 642 6.37 -23.57 2.61
C ARG A 642 7.29 -22.43 2.98
N ALA A 643 8.61 -22.65 2.97
CA ALA A 643 9.52 -21.53 3.24
C ALA A 643 9.63 -20.58 2.04
N ILE A 644 9.84 -21.11 0.83
CA ILE A 644 9.83 -20.31 -0.41
C ILE A 644 8.90 -20.95 -1.44
N ARG A 645 8.01 -20.16 -2.05
CA ARG A 645 7.18 -20.54 -3.18
C ARG A 645 7.40 -19.59 -4.36
N SER A 646 7.58 -20.15 -5.55
CA SER A 646 7.64 -19.38 -6.80
C SER A 646 6.80 -20.05 -7.89
N ALA A 647 5.88 -19.29 -8.48
CA ALA A 647 5.00 -19.78 -9.53
C ALA A 647 4.96 -18.83 -10.72
N GLY A 648 5.09 -19.37 -11.94
CA GLY A 648 4.92 -18.62 -13.18
C GLY A 648 5.93 -17.48 -13.40
N GLY A 649 6.99 -17.38 -12.59
CA GLY A 649 8.08 -16.43 -12.81
C GLY A 649 9.11 -16.91 -13.85
N TRP A 650 10.01 -16.02 -14.28
CA TRP A 650 11.15 -16.38 -15.14
C TRP A 650 12.38 -15.52 -14.83
N GLY A 651 13.58 -16.09 -14.99
CA GLY A 651 14.83 -15.39 -14.70
C GLY A 651 15.00 -15.01 -13.22
N ASN A 652 14.23 -15.59 -12.32
CA ASN A 652 14.40 -15.39 -10.88
C ASN A 652 15.61 -16.21 -10.38
N SER A 653 16.26 -15.71 -9.33
CA SER A 653 17.38 -16.38 -8.69
C SER A 653 17.09 -16.61 -7.20
N PHE A 654 17.36 -17.81 -6.72
CA PHE A 654 17.20 -18.25 -5.35
C PHE A 654 18.59 -18.62 -4.80
N ILE A 655 19.18 -17.74 -4.00
CA ILE A 655 20.62 -17.76 -3.71
C ILE A 655 20.90 -17.72 -2.21
N SER A 656 21.61 -18.73 -1.67
CA SER A 656 22.10 -18.68 -0.28
C SER A 656 21.02 -18.48 0.78
N ASN A 657 19.79 -18.96 0.56
CA ASN A 657 18.75 -18.92 1.59
C ASN A 657 18.96 -20.05 2.60
N CYS A 658 18.61 -19.79 3.87
CA CYS A 658 18.50 -20.80 4.92
C CYS A 658 17.02 -21.04 5.19
N VAL A 659 16.54 -22.24 4.84
CA VAL A 659 15.15 -22.64 5.09
C VAL A 659 15.14 -23.82 6.06
N ASP A 660 14.27 -23.74 7.07
CA ASP A 660 14.20 -24.76 8.11
C ASP A 660 12.79 -24.90 8.69
N ASN A 661 12.50 -26.06 9.28
CA ASN A 661 11.28 -26.38 10.04
C ASN A 661 9.96 -26.03 9.34
N THR A 662 9.88 -26.17 8.02
CA THR A 662 8.64 -26.01 7.21
C THR A 662 8.33 -27.32 6.50
N ASN A 663 7.07 -27.58 6.15
CA ASN A 663 6.70 -28.83 5.49
C ASN A 663 7.41 -28.99 4.14
N THR A 664 7.44 -27.90 3.36
CA THR A 664 8.24 -27.78 2.14
C THR A 664 9.30 -26.68 2.29
N GLY A 665 10.57 -26.98 2.00
CA GLY A 665 11.62 -25.96 1.98
C GLY A 665 11.43 -24.98 0.82
N MET A 666 11.47 -25.47 -0.41
CA MET A 666 11.22 -24.67 -1.61
C MET A 666 10.24 -25.35 -2.55
N GLN A 667 9.21 -24.62 -3.00
CA GLN A 667 8.26 -25.08 -4.00
C GLN A 667 8.35 -24.24 -5.28
N PHE A 668 8.51 -24.90 -6.42
CA PHE A 668 8.37 -24.29 -7.75
C PHE A 668 7.16 -24.86 -8.48
N TYR A 669 6.43 -24.00 -9.18
CA TYR A 669 5.21 -24.35 -9.90
C TYR A 669 5.17 -23.64 -11.26
N ASP A 670 4.52 -24.27 -12.24
CA ASP A 670 4.41 -23.78 -13.63
C ASP A 670 5.74 -23.82 -14.40
N ILE A 671 5.72 -23.45 -15.68
CA ILE A 671 6.94 -23.21 -16.47
C ILE A 671 7.70 -22.05 -15.82
N ALA A 672 9.01 -22.22 -15.70
CA ALA A 672 10.01 -21.21 -15.40
C ALA A 672 11.34 -21.59 -16.09
N ASP A 673 12.21 -20.60 -16.30
CA ASP A 673 13.60 -20.87 -16.68
C ASP A 673 14.47 -20.25 -15.59
N PHE A 674 14.92 -21.11 -14.69
CA PHE A 674 15.84 -20.81 -13.59
C PHE A 674 17.15 -21.56 -13.79
N THR A 675 17.55 -21.84 -15.04
CA THR A 675 18.79 -22.59 -15.34
C THR A 675 19.96 -22.01 -14.53
N ASP A 676 20.60 -22.84 -13.71
CA ASP A 676 21.67 -22.51 -12.76
C ASP A 676 21.37 -21.37 -11.73
N ASN A 677 20.10 -21.06 -11.49
CA ASN A 677 19.66 -19.95 -10.63
C ASN A 677 19.03 -20.40 -9.30
N VAL A 678 19.00 -21.71 -9.02
CA VAL A 678 18.72 -22.24 -7.68
C VAL A 678 20.04 -22.72 -7.09
N LEU A 679 20.73 -21.88 -6.31
CA LEU A 679 22.11 -22.13 -5.88
C LEU A 679 22.39 -21.76 -4.42
N LEU A 680 23.32 -22.50 -3.81
CA LEU A 680 23.85 -22.28 -2.46
C LEU A 680 22.81 -22.28 -1.33
N ASN A 681 21.60 -22.76 -1.56
CA ASN A 681 20.56 -22.79 -0.53
C ASN A 681 20.80 -23.96 0.44
N ALA A 682 20.57 -23.70 1.74
CA ALA A 682 20.56 -24.70 2.78
C ALA A 682 19.10 -25.11 3.08
N MET A 683 18.75 -26.35 2.73
CA MET A 683 17.44 -26.96 2.97
C MET A 683 17.57 -27.95 4.13
N ASN A 684 17.26 -27.48 5.34
CA ASN A 684 17.50 -28.22 6.57
C ASN A 684 16.34 -29.20 6.87
N THR A 685 15.55 -28.93 7.91
CA THR A 685 14.53 -29.85 8.43
C THR A 685 13.19 -29.64 7.74
N HIS A 686 12.80 -30.58 6.87
CA HIS A 686 11.54 -30.52 6.11
C HIS A 686 10.94 -31.91 5.89
N THR A 687 9.63 -31.99 5.64
CA THR A 687 9.03 -33.21 5.05
C THR A 687 9.48 -33.37 3.59
N THR A 688 9.52 -32.27 2.84
CA THR A 688 10.05 -32.20 1.47
C THR A 688 11.00 -31.01 1.35
N GLY A 689 12.29 -31.25 1.10
CA GLY A 689 13.27 -30.16 0.96
C GLY A 689 12.98 -29.27 -0.26
N LEU A 690 12.94 -29.88 -1.44
CA LEU A 690 12.63 -29.25 -2.72
C LEU A 690 11.41 -29.91 -3.36
N GLN A 691 10.43 -29.13 -3.79
CA GLN A 691 9.23 -29.63 -4.46
C GLN A 691 9.04 -28.94 -5.81
N LEU A 692 8.95 -29.75 -6.87
CA LEU A 692 8.57 -29.30 -8.20
C LEU A 692 7.13 -29.78 -8.49
N GLY A 693 6.20 -28.84 -8.60
CA GLY A 693 4.77 -29.09 -8.75
C GLY A 693 4.04 -29.27 -7.41
N ASP A 694 2.89 -29.92 -7.45
CA ASP A 694 2.14 -30.39 -6.27
C ASP A 694 1.56 -31.79 -6.52
N ASP A 695 0.98 -32.39 -5.48
CA ASP A 695 0.43 -33.76 -5.50
C ASP A 695 -0.69 -33.98 -6.53
N VAL A 696 -1.21 -32.90 -7.11
CA VAL A 696 -2.25 -32.91 -8.14
C VAL A 696 -1.69 -32.56 -9.53
N GLN A 697 -0.59 -31.80 -9.62
CA GLN A 697 -0.06 -31.19 -10.84
C GLN A 697 1.46 -31.23 -10.94
N GLY A 698 1.95 -31.96 -11.96
CA GLY A 698 3.37 -32.09 -12.28
C GLY A 698 3.90 -31.18 -13.40
N ASN A 699 3.10 -30.22 -13.91
CA ASN A 699 3.47 -29.37 -15.04
C ASN A 699 4.41 -28.23 -14.63
N VAL A 700 5.65 -28.58 -14.33
CA VAL A 700 6.69 -27.66 -13.85
C VAL A 700 7.97 -27.86 -14.65
N PHE A 701 8.62 -26.75 -14.98
CA PHE A 701 9.93 -26.73 -15.63
C PHE A 701 10.73 -25.62 -14.99
N ILE A 702 11.97 -25.89 -14.56
CA ILE A 702 12.85 -24.85 -14.01
C ILE A 702 14.20 -24.77 -14.74
N GLY A 703 14.44 -25.64 -15.72
CA GLY A 703 15.75 -25.74 -16.38
C GLY A 703 16.79 -26.40 -15.49
N ASP A 704 17.91 -26.76 -16.10
CA ASP A 704 18.94 -27.55 -15.45
C ASP A 704 19.78 -26.75 -14.44
N GLN A 705 20.26 -27.43 -13.41
CA GLN A 705 21.03 -26.87 -12.32
C GLN A 705 22.38 -27.59 -12.24
N HIS A 706 23.45 -26.93 -12.68
CA HIS A 706 24.79 -27.51 -12.74
C HIS A 706 25.66 -27.06 -11.57
N HIS A 707 25.97 -28.00 -10.67
CA HIS A 707 26.90 -27.79 -9.56
C HIS A 707 26.59 -26.51 -8.77
N THR A 708 25.31 -26.33 -8.44
CA THR A 708 24.80 -25.12 -7.82
C THR A 708 25.06 -25.06 -6.30
N GLY A 709 25.59 -26.13 -5.69
CA GLY A 709 26.04 -26.12 -4.30
C GLY A 709 24.93 -26.00 -3.25
N ASN A 710 23.68 -26.33 -3.60
CA ASN A 710 22.61 -26.49 -2.61
C ASN A 710 22.92 -27.66 -1.68
N THR A 711 22.58 -27.53 -0.39
CA THR A 711 22.85 -28.52 0.64
C THR A 711 21.57 -28.99 1.32
N TRP A 712 21.51 -30.29 1.62
CA TRP A 712 20.48 -30.94 2.39
C TRP A 712 21.08 -31.59 3.65
N GLU A 713 20.49 -31.29 4.82
CA GLU A 713 20.90 -31.94 6.07
C GLU A 713 20.24 -33.32 6.21
N LEU A 714 20.88 -34.34 5.60
CA LEU A 714 20.34 -35.70 5.47
C LEU A 714 19.99 -36.40 6.80
N GLY A 715 20.51 -35.93 7.93
CA GLY A 715 20.26 -36.49 9.26
C GLY A 715 18.97 -36.01 9.93
N GLN A 716 18.26 -35.02 9.37
CA GLN A 716 17.05 -34.41 9.94
C GLN A 716 15.79 -34.58 9.06
N ILE A 717 15.89 -35.33 7.95
CA ILE A 717 14.71 -35.66 7.13
C ILE A 717 13.84 -36.65 7.93
N PRO A 718 12.57 -36.31 8.27
CA PRO A 718 11.68 -37.21 8.98
C PRO A 718 11.52 -38.56 8.25
N ALA A 719 11.27 -39.64 8.98
CA ALA A 719 11.04 -40.94 8.37
C ALA A 719 9.86 -40.88 7.37
N GLY A 720 10.13 -41.10 6.09
CA GLY A 720 9.15 -40.98 5.00
C GLY A 720 9.16 -39.63 4.26
N GLY A 721 9.99 -38.67 4.68
CA GLY A 721 10.26 -37.44 3.94
C GLY A 721 11.29 -37.63 2.83
N PHE A 722 11.31 -36.69 1.88
CA PHE A 722 12.25 -36.66 0.77
C PHE A 722 13.04 -35.35 0.80
N GLY A 723 14.32 -35.36 0.40
CA GLY A 723 15.01 -34.09 0.17
C GLY A 723 14.55 -33.41 -1.13
N GLY A 724 14.00 -34.17 -2.09
CA GLY A 724 13.33 -33.62 -3.26
C GLY A 724 12.15 -34.45 -3.76
N VAL A 725 11.08 -33.81 -4.24
CA VAL A 725 9.97 -34.45 -4.98
C VAL A 725 9.70 -33.70 -6.29
N HIS A 726 9.58 -34.44 -7.40
CA HIS A 726 9.08 -33.95 -8.67
C HIS A 726 7.77 -34.66 -9.00
N TRP A 727 6.65 -33.92 -8.95
CA TRP A 727 5.31 -34.50 -9.14
C TRP A 727 4.96 -34.82 -10.59
N GLY A 728 5.68 -34.25 -11.56
CA GLY A 728 5.63 -34.69 -12.95
C GLY A 728 6.38 -36.00 -13.19
N GLY A 729 5.94 -36.78 -14.18
CA GLY A 729 6.63 -38.02 -14.57
C GLY A 729 8.06 -37.78 -15.11
N PRO A 730 8.82 -38.85 -15.40
CA PRO A 730 10.24 -38.76 -15.77
C PRO A 730 10.56 -37.81 -16.94
N GLY A 731 9.62 -37.64 -17.87
CA GLY A 731 9.76 -36.70 -18.99
C GLY A 731 9.79 -35.23 -18.58
N PHE A 732 9.16 -34.84 -17.47
CA PHE A 732 9.24 -33.48 -16.94
C PHE A 732 10.56 -33.26 -16.19
N ALA A 733 10.92 -34.27 -15.39
CA ALA A 733 12.10 -34.24 -14.54
C ALA A 733 13.41 -34.12 -15.34
N ILE A 734 13.43 -34.56 -16.61
CA ILE A 734 14.58 -34.42 -17.51
C ILE A 734 14.86 -32.96 -17.95
N LEU A 735 13.89 -32.06 -17.83
CA LEU A 735 14.04 -30.63 -18.19
C LEU A 735 14.21 -29.73 -16.95
N SER A 736 14.47 -30.35 -15.80
CA SER A 736 14.69 -29.70 -14.50
C SER A 736 15.76 -30.46 -13.70
N GLN A 737 16.83 -30.92 -14.36
CA GLN A 737 17.81 -31.81 -13.72
C GLN A 737 18.78 -31.06 -12.82
N PHE A 738 19.19 -31.71 -11.73
CA PHE A 738 20.28 -31.27 -10.87
C PHE A 738 21.51 -32.15 -11.11
N PHE A 739 22.60 -31.52 -11.53
CA PHE A 739 23.91 -32.14 -11.66
C PHE A 739 24.73 -31.80 -10.41
N VAL A 740 25.08 -32.83 -9.63
CA VAL A 740 25.64 -32.69 -8.28
C VAL A 740 26.90 -33.53 -8.11
N ASP A 741 27.78 -33.15 -7.18
CA ASP A 741 28.97 -33.93 -6.82
C ASP A 741 28.84 -34.52 -5.41
N LYS A 742 28.26 -35.72 -5.31
CA LYS A 742 28.08 -36.40 -4.02
C LYS A 742 29.41 -36.90 -3.40
N LEU A 743 30.49 -36.98 -4.19
CA LEU A 743 31.81 -37.40 -3.69
C LEU A 743 32.51 -36.25 -2.98
N GLU A 744 32.31 -35.02 -3.47
CA GLU A 744 32.76 -33.81 -2.81
C GLU A 744 32.01 -33.57 -1.49
N ASN A 745 30.67 -33.59 -1.53
CA ASN A 745 29.84 -33.42 -0.35
C ASN A 745 28.56 -34.27 -0.45
N PRO A 746 28.36 -35.28 0.44
CA PRO A 746 27.15 -36.08 0.45
C PRO A 746 25.85 -35.28 0.58
N SER A 747 25.90 -34.12 1.24
CA SER A 747 24.75 -33.22 1.39
C SER A 747 24.30 -32.56 0.08
N PHE A 748 25.04 -32.67 -1.03
CA PHE A 748 24.59 -32.19 -2.34
C PHE A 748 23.58 -33.12 -3.01
N ASN A 749 23.47 -34.38 -2.56
CA ASN A 749 22.64 -35.39 -3.23
C ASN A 749 21.63 -36.03 -2.25
N PRO A 750 20.46 -35.42 -2.05
CA PRO A 750 19.42 -35.95 -1.17
C PRO A 750 18.73 -37.21 -1.72
N PRO A 751 17.97 -37.94 -0.86
CA PRO A 751 16.93 -38.84 -1.32
C PRO A 751 15.84 -38.08 -2.09
N VAL A 752 15.40 -38.63 -3.23
CA VAL A 752 14.47 -37.97 -4.14
C VAL A 752 13.38 -38.89 -4.68
N ASP A 753 12.24 -38.32 -5.10
CA ASP A 753 11.14 -39.02 -5.77
C ASP A 753 10.71 -38.28 -7.06
N PRO A 754 10.70 -38.91 -8.24
CA PRO A 754 11.11 -40.30 -8.53
C PRO A 754 12.60 -40.51 -8.27
N GLY A 755 12.97 -41.71 -7.79
CA GLY A 755 14.34 -42.04 -7.37
C GLY A 755 15.41 -42.00 -8.48
N ASP A 756 15.02 -42.05 -9.75
CA ASP A 756 15.93 -42.09 -10.90
C ASP A 756 15.69 -40.92 -11.87
N GLY A 757 16.77 -40.26 -12.31
CA GLY A 757 16.78 -39.46 -13.55
C GLY A 757 16.73 -37.93 -13.42
N TRP A 758 16.57 -37.36 -12.22
CA TRP A 758 16.53 -35.90 -12.04
C TRP A 758 17.60 -35.33 -11.10
N PHE A 759 18.21 -36.14 -10.24
CA PHE A 759 19.50 -35.82 -9.61
C PHE A 759 20.58 -36.73 -10.20
N LYS A 760 21.55 -36.13 -10.90
CA LYS A 760 22.65 -36.82 -11.58
C LYS A 760 23.94 -36.54 -10.83
N ASN A 761 24.58 -37.61 -10.37
CA ASN A 761 25.89 -37.50 -9.75
C ASN A 761 27.00 -37.41 -10.82
N GLU A 762 27.56 -36.22 -11.01
CA GLU A 762 28.62 -35.92 -11.98
C GLU A 762 29.86 -35.35 -11.27
N PRO A 763 30.82 -36.19 -10.82
CA PRO A 763 31.98 -35.71 -10.10
C PRO A 763 32.81 -34.70 -10.93
N LEU A 764 33.15 -33.55 -10.35
CA LEU A 764 33.98 -32.54 -10.99
C LEU A 764 35.43 -32.58 -10.49
N PRO A 765 36.41 -32.20 -11.34
CA PRO A 765 37.80 -32.03 -10.91
C PRO A 765 38.02 -30.75 -10.07
N ASN A 766 37.08 -29.79 -10.13
CA ASN A 766 37.12 -28.54 -9.37
C ASN A 766 36.02 -28.56 -8.30
N PRO A 767 36.25 -27.97 -7.12
CA PRO A 767 35.25 -27.93 -6.06
C PRO A 767 34.02 -27.13 -6.49
N THR A 768 32.84 -27.68 -6.19
CA THR A 768 31.55 -27.02 -6.27
C THR A 768 31.59 -25.77 -5.37
N PRO A 769 30.98 -24.64 -5.77
CA PRO A 769 30.86 -23.48 -4.90
C PRO A 769 30.30 -23.87 -3.52
N THR A 770 31.08 -23.65 -2.46
CA THR A 770 30.70 -23.94 -1.08
C THR A 770 30.37 -22.64 -0.35
N GLY A 771 29.11 -22.50 0.06
CA GLY A 771 28.59 -21.35 0.81
C GLY A 771 27.24 -21.61 1.50
N GLY A 772 26.65 -22.80 1.29
CA GLY A 772 25.38 -23.21 1.86
C GLY A 772 25.52 -23.75 3.29
N GLY A 773 25.46 -22.84 4.25
CA GLY A 773 25.23 -23.15 5.66
C GLY A 773 24.49 -21.99 6.31
N CYS A 774 23.70 -22.25 7.35
CA CYS A 774 22.93 -21.20 8.05
C CYS A 774 23.78 -20.26 8.92
N THR A 775 25.11 -20.27 8.74
CA THR A 775 26.03 -19.33 9.37
C THR A 775 26.20 -18.10 8.48
N PHE A 776 25.53 -17.02 8.87
CA PHE A 776 25.64 -15.73 8.20
C PHE A 776 26.86 -14.94 8.68
N PRO A 777 27.50 -14.13 7.81
CA PRO A 777 27.21 -13.94 6.39
C PRO A 777 27.79 -15.06 5.51
N SER A 778 26.97 -15.67 4.65
CA SER A 778 27.48 -16.45 3.53
C SER A 778 28.06 -15.47 2.49
N PRO A 779 29.24 -15.75 1.89
CA PRO A 779 29.74 -14.92 0.80
C PRO A 779 28.73 -14.96 -0.35
N ASP A 780 28.04 -13.84 -0.56
CA ASP A 780 27.22 -13.62 -1.76
C ASP A 780 28.11 -13.89 -2.98
N PRO A 781 27.70 -14.72 -3.95
CA PRO A 781 28.50 -14.87 -5.16
C PRO A 781 28.69 -13.47 -5.77
N GLU A 782 29.95 -13.01 -5.81
CA GLU A 782 30.34 -11.68 -6.32
C GLU A 782 29.87 -11.41 -7.76
N ASN A 783 29.39 -12.44 -8.47
CA ASN A 783 28.65 -12.33 -9.72
C ASN A 783 27.56 -13.41 -9.79
N PRO A 784 26.26 -13.09 -9.58
CA PRO A 784 25.20 -14.00 -9.99
C PRO A 784 25.36 -14.30 -11.48
N LYS A 785 25.18 -15.58 -11.87
CA LYS A 785 25.16 -15.98 -13.29
C LYS A 785 24.11 -15.13 -14.05
N PRO A 786 24.29 -14.89 -15.36
CA PRO A 786 23.31 -14.15 -16.14
C PRO A 786 21.90 -14.75 -15.96
N ARG A 787 20.96 -13.95 -15.46
CA ARG A 787 19.59 -14.39 -15.13
C ARG A 787 18.78 -14.85 -16.35
N GLU A 788 19.26 -14.52 -17.56
CA GLU A 788 18.74 -15.03 -18.83
C GLU A 788 19.92 -15.16 -19.80
N SER A 789 20.10 -16.35 -20.36
CA SER A 789 21.23 -16.69 -21.23
C SER A 789 21.05 -16.13 -22.66
N ASP A 790 22.15 -15.68 -23.27
CA ASP A 790 22.23 -15.37 -24.71
C ASP A 790 22.34 -16.63 -25.59
N LEU A 791 22.53 -17.80 -24.97
CA LEU A 791 22.52 -19.11 -25.61
C LEU A 791 21.23 -19.86 -25.24
N PRO A 792 20.66 -20.67 -26.14
CA PRO A 792 19.48 -21.45 -25.81
C PRO A 792 19.75 -22.50 -24.73
N THR A 793 18.75 -22.71 -23.86
CA THR A 793 18.71 -23.79 -22.88
C THR A 793 18.11 -25.06 -23.48
N GLU A 794 18.20 -26.19 -22.77
CA GLU A 794 17.50 -27.43 -23.18
C GLU A 794 15.98 -27.23 -23.24
N LEU A 795 15.43 -26.45 -22.30
CA LEU A 795 14.03 -26.06 -22.30
C LEU A 795 13.65 -25.25 -23.55
N ASP A 796 14.49 -24.28 -23.97
CA ASP A 796 14.27 -23.52 -25.20
C ASP A 796 14.25 -24.46 -26.43
N ALA A 797 15.17 -25.42 -26.49
CA ALA A 797 15.25 -26.39 -27.58
C ALA A 797 14.02 -27.31 -27.64
N ALA A 798 13.51 -27.76 -26.49
CA ALA A 798 12.29 -28.56 -26.39
C ALA A 798 11.06 -27.76 -26.88
N ILE A 799 10.95 -26.48 -26.52
CA ILE A 799 9.86 -25.59 -26.94
C ILE A 799 9.86 -25.37 -28.47
N VAL A 800 11.02 -25.06 -29.05
CA VAL A 800 11.14 -24.86 -30.52
C VAL A 800 10.79 -26.13 -31.28
N SER A 801 11.20 -27.28 -30.75
CA SER A 801 10.95 -28.59 -31.37
C SER A 801 9.52 -29.08 -31.15
N GLY A 802 8.72 -28.42 -30.30
CA GLY A 802 7.37 -28.85 -29.95
C GLY A 802 7.33 -30.13 -29.11
N LEU A 803 8.42 -30.44 -28.40
CA LEU A 803 8.62 -31.66 -27.61
C LEU A 803 8.45 -31.42 -26.11
N LEU A 804 7.76 -30.35 -25.71
CA LEU A 804 7.50 -30.07 -24.30
C LEU A 804 6.54 -31.14 -23.74
N PRO A 805 6.93 -31.89 -22.68
CA PRO A 805 6.03 -32.83 -22.01
C PRO A 805 4.87 -32.10 -21.35
N THR A 806 3.70 -32.72 -21.28
CA THR A 806 2.51 -32.09 -20.68
C THR A 806 1.57 -33.12 -20.06
N ASP A 807 0.94 -32.80 -18.93
CA ASP A 807 -0.01 -33.67 -18.23
C ASP A 807 -1.31 -32.90 -18.00
N GLY A 808 -2.36 -33.23 -18.75
CA GLY A 808 -3.67 -32.59 -18.64
C GLY A 808 -3.79 -31.19 -19.28
N TYR A 809 -2.69 -30.45 -19.48
CA TYR A 809 -2.69 -29.05 -19.97
C TYR A 809 -1.84 -28.85 -21.24
N GLY A 810 -1.90 -29.80 -22.17
CA GLY A 810 -0.95 -29.90 -23.29
C GLY A 810 -0.85 -28.68 -24.20
N PRO A 811 -1.94 -28.30 -24.88
CA PRO A 811 -1.95 -27.15 -25.78
C PRO A 811 -1.59 -25.83 -25.08
N GLU A 812 -2.07 -25.62 -23.87
CA GLU A 812 -1.90 -24.37 -23.11
C GLU A 812 -0.47 -24.22 -22.60
N MET A 813 0.13 -25.28 -22.04
CA MET A 813 1.53 -25.25 -21.59
C MET A 813 2.50 -25.08 -22.77
N LEU A 814 2.20 -25.70 -23.91
CA LEU A 814 2.99 -25.49 -25.13
C LEU A 814 2.86 -24.05 -25.65
N TRP A 815 1.65 -23.48 -25.67
CA TRP A 815 1.44 -22.08 -26.03
C TRP A 815 2.24 -21.16 -25.10
N LYS A 816 2.19 -21.43 -23.79
CA LYS A 816 2.89 -20.65 -22.76
C LYS A 816 4.40 -20.71 -22.91
N GLY A 817 4.98 -21.89 -23.11
CA GLY A 817 6.40 -22.04 -23.40
C GLY A 817 6.83 -21.24 -24.64
N ARG A 818 6.06 -21.33 -25.73
CA ARG A 818 6.30 -20.58 -26.96
C ARG A 818 6.20 -19.07 -26.76
N TYR A 819 5.20 -18.60 -26.02
CA TYR A 819 5.01 -17.20 -25.68
C TYR A 819 6.21 -16.65 -24.91
N ARG A 820 6.71 -17.37 -23.91
CA ARG A 820 7.88 -16.97 -23.11
C ARG A 820 9.17 -16.98 -23.91
N LEU A 821 9.39 -18.01 -24.73
CA LEU A 821 10.55 -18.05 -25.63
C LEU A 821 10.51 -16.87 -26.62
N TYR A 822 9.36 -16.55 -27.19
CA TYR A 822 9.23 -15.41 -28.10
C TYR A 822 9.59 -14.09 -27.39
N ARG A 823 9.15 -13.90 -26.15
CA ARG A 823 9.54 -12.74 -25.31
C ARG A 823 11.05 -12.70 -25.03
N LYS A 824 11.66 -13.84 -24.69
CA LYS A 824 13.12 -13.99 -24.53
C LYS A 824 13.85 -13.59 -25.82
N MET A 825 13.37 -14.01 -26.99
CA MET A 825 13.95 -13.62 -28.29
C MET A 825 13.79 -12.14 -28.64
N LEU A 826 12.76 -11.45 -28.11
CA LEU A 826 12.63 -9.99 -28.24
C LEU A 826 13.66 -9.24 -27.39
N ARG A 827 13.99 -9.77 -26.21
CA ARG A 827 15.04 -9.23 -25.33
C ARG A 827 16.44 -9.60 -25.77
N ARG A 828 16.61 -10.82 -26.33
CA ARG A 828 17.87 -11.42 -26.76
C ARG A 828 17.85 -11.75 -28.26
N PRO A 829 17.98 -10.74 -29.15
CA PRO A 829 17.94 -10.97 -30.60
C PRO A 829 19.01 -11.95 -31.11
N ALA A 830 20.12 -12.13 -30.38
CA ALA A 830 21.17 -13.08 -30.74
C ALA A 830 20.68 -14.53 -30.88
N LEU A 831 19.65 -14.93 -30.12
CA LEU A 831 19.04 -16.27 -30.18
C LEU A 831 18.47 -16.58 -31.56
N GLU A 832 18.00 -15.57 -32.30
CA GLU A 832 17.47 -15.76 -33.65
C GLU A 832 18.53 -16.31 -34.61
N SER A 833 19.78 -15.87 -34.45
CA SER A 833 20.91 -16.29 -35.27
C SER A 833 21.61 -17.56 -34.78
N TYR A 834 21.20 -18.13 -33.65
CA TYR A 834 21.87 -19.29 -33.05
C TYR A 834 21.74 -20.54 -33.94
N ALA A 835 20.53 -20.85 -34.41
CA ALA A 835 20.28 -21.95 -35.33
C ALA A 835 19.02 -21.70 -36.18
N PRO A 836 18.90 -22.30 -37.39
CA PRO A 836 17.81 -22.01 -38.33
C PRO A 836 16.41 -22.17 -37.73
N GLN A 837 16.22 -23.15 -36.84
CA GLN A 837 14.92 -23.40 -36.19
C GLN A 837 14.44 -22.23 -35.32
N TYR A 838 15.33 -21.44 -34.71
CA TYR A 838 14.95 -20.26 -33.91
C TYR A 838 14.47 -19.12 -34.82
N SER A 839 15.18 -18.86 -35.92
CA SER A 839 14.73 -17.89 -36.91
C SER A 839 13.38 -18.28 -37.54
N ALA A 840 13.19 -19.57 -37.85
CA ALA A 840 11.92 -20.09 -38.36
C ALA A 840 10.80 -19.96 -37.33
N PHE A 841 11.09 -20.26 -36.06
CA PHE A 841 10.17 -20.11 -34.94
C PHE A 841 9.66 -18.67 -34.82
N LYS A 842 10.57 -17.68 -34.75
CA LYS A 842 10.19 -16.27 -34.63
C LYS A 842 9.35 -15.79 -35.82
N ASN A 843 9.76 -16.16 -37.04
CA ASN A 843 9.02 -15.79 -38.25
C ASN A 843 7.62 -16.42 -38.31
N ALA A 844 7.45 -17.66 -37.83
CA ALA A 844 6.16 -18.35 -37.83
C ALA A 844 5.11 -17.66 -36.95
N TYR A 845 5.52 -17.11 -35.80
CA TYR A 845 4.60 -16.50 -34.82
C TYR A 845 4.49 -14.98 -34.90
N ALA A 846 5.35 -14.29 -35.66
CA ALA A 846 5.39 -12.82 -35.71
C ALA A 846 4.04 -12.14 -36.02
N ASN A 847 3.23 -12.77 -36.88
CA ASN A 847 1.92 -12.24 -37.27
C ASN A 847 0.73 -12.94 -36.57
N GLN A 848 1.00 -13.91 -35.70
CA GLN A 848 -0.03 -14.62 -34.94
C GLN A 848 -0.33 -13.92 -33.61
N ALA A 849 -1.42 -14.32 -32.95
CA ALA A 849 -1.80 -13.77 -31.65
C ALA A 849 -0.66 -13.89 -30.63
N LEU A 850 0.00 -15.05 -30.55
CA LEU A 850 1.14 -15.31 -29.66
C LEU A 850 2.25 -14.25 -29.80
N GLY A 851 2.76 -14.01 -31.01
CA GLY A 851 3.85 -13.05 -31.23
C GLY A 851 3.43 -11.60 -31.00
N ARG A 852 2.19 -11.25 -31.36
CA ARG A 852 1.64 -9.90 -31.13
C ARG A 852 1.42 -9.60 -29.64
N LEU A 853 0.85 -10.56 -28.90
CA LEU A 853 0.67 -10.43 -27.45
C LEU A 853 2.00 -10.41 -26.71
N ALA A 854 2.99 -11.22 -27.13
CA ALA A 854 4.34 -11.17 -26.59
C ALA A 854 4.99 -9.80 -26.80
N PHE A 855 4.86 -9.22 -28.00
CA PHE A 855 5.33 -7.86 -28.28
C PHE A 855 4.64 -6.81 -27.41
N ILE A 856 3.30 -6.86 -27.29
CA ILE A 856 2.54 -5.94 -26.43
C ILE A 856 3.02 -6.02 -24.98
N SER A 857 3.25 -7.22 -24.44
CA SER A 857 3.74 -7.40 -23.07
C SER A 857 5.15 -6.83 -22.87
N GLU A 858 6.06 -7.00 -23.82
CA GLU A 858 7.41 -6.41 -23.73
C GLU A 858 7.38 -4.88 -23.85
N GLU A 859 6.49 -4.32 -24.67
CA GLU A 859 6.35 -2.87 -24.79
C GLU A 859 5.59 -2.25 -23.61
N LYS A 860 4.65 -2.99 -23.01
CA LYS A 860 3.97 -2.63 -21.75
C LYS A 860 4.97 -2.54 -20.61
N ALA A 861 5.87 -3.53 -20.48
CA ALA A 861 6.91 -3.52 -19.44
C ALA A 861 7.82 -2.27 -19.51
N LYS A 862 8.04 -1.73 -20.72
CA LYS A 862 8.88 -0.55 -20.97
C LYS A 862 8.17 0.80 -20.81
N LEU A 863 6.88 0.85 -20.47
CA LEU A 863 6.10 2.11 -20.44
C LEU A 863 6.72 3.20 -19.56
N PHE A 864 7.37 2.80 -18.46
CA PHE A 864 8.00 3.73 -17.52
C PHE A 864 9.50 3.93 -17.76
N GLN A 865 10.07 3.25 -18.76
CA GLN A 865 11.48 3.40 -19.09
C GLN A 865 11.79 4.82 -19.58
N VAL A 866 12.80 5.45 -18.99
CA VAL A 866 13.34 6.76 -19.39
C VAL A 866 14.74 6.62 -19.99
N THR A 867 15.13 7.57 -20.83
CA THR A 867 16.50 7.65 -21.36
C THR A 867 17.49 8.08 -20.27
N ALA A 868 18.78 7.78 -20.43
CA ALA A 868 19.82 8.23 -19.49
C ALA A 868 19.84 9.76 -19.30
N ALA A 869 19.51 10.53 -20.34
CA ALA A 869 19.42 11.99 -20.26
C ALA A 869 18.22 12.46 -19.43
N GLU A 870 17.05 11.83 -19.62
CA GLU A 870 15.85 12.11 -18.81
C GLU A 870 16.06 11.71 -17.34
N GLN A 871 16.71 10.57 -17.08
CA GLN A 871 17.07 10.15 -15.72
C GLN A 871 17.99 11.18 -15.05
N ALA A 872 19.04 11.63 -15.74
CA ALA A 872 19.97 12.63 -15.21
C ALA A 872 19.27 13.98 -14.94
N ALA A 873 18.34 14.39 -15.82
CA ALA A 873 17.54 15.60 -15.62
C ALA A 873 16.61 15.47 -14.41
N SER A 874 15.90 14.34 -14.29
CA SER A 874 15.05 14.02 -13.14
C SER A 874 15.85 14.07 -11.83
N GLU A 875 17.01 13.42 -11.78
CA GLU A 875 17.87 13.40 -10.59
C GLU A 875 18.35 14.80 -10.20
N THR A 876 18.69 15.64 -11.19
CA THR A 876 19.07 17.04 -10.95
C THR A 876 17.95 17.83 -10.26
N TYR A 877 16.70 17.68 -10.73
CA TYR A 877 15.56 18.34 -10.10
C TYR A 877 15.28 17.81 -8.69
N ARG A 878 15.33 16.49 -8.50
CA ARG A 878 15.10 15.84 -7.20
C ARG A 878 16.12 16.27 -6.15
N SER A 879 17.40 16.17 -6.48
CA SER A 879 18.50 16.58 -5.60
C SER A 879 18.41 18.08 -5.24
N SER A 880 18.05 18.94 -6.20
CA SER A 880 17.86 20.38 -5.95
C SER A 880 16.68 20.65 -5.02
N LEU A 881 15.53 20.01 -5.26
CA LEU A 881 14.33 20.14 -4.41
C LEU A 881 14.55 19.58 -3.01
N ALA A 882 15.25 18.46 -2.87
CA ALA A 882 15.60 17.90 -1.57
C ALA A 882 16.43 18.89 -0.73
N GLN A 883 17.46 19.50 -1.34
CA GLN A 883 18.28 20.50 -0.68
C GLN A 883 17.48 21.77 -0.31
N GLN A 884 16.67 22.28 -1.24
CA GLN A 884 15.85 23.47 -1.01
C GLN A 884 14.81 23.25 0.10
N ARG A 885 14.15 22.08 0.11
CA ARG A 885 13.22 21.68 1.18
C ARG A 885 13.91 21.57 2.52
N SER A 886 15.11 20.98 2.57
CA SER A 886 15.92 20.90 3.79
C SER A 886 16.29 22.29 4.34
N ASN A 887 16.67 23.23 3.46
CA ASN A 887 16.97 24.61 3.86
C ASN A 887 15.73 25.35 4.42
N ILE A 888 14.56 25.19 3.77
CA ILE A 888 13.29 25.78 4.23
C ILE A 888 12.90 25.18 5.58
N ARG A 889 12.96 23.85 5.71
CA ARG A 889 12.70 23.11 6.96
C ARG A 889 13.54 23.64 8.11
N ALA A 890 14.84 23.82 7.92
CA ALA A 890 15.73 24.32 8.98
C ALA A 890 15.31 25.72 9.49
N MET A 891 14.84 26.60 8.60
CA MET A 891 14.30 27.90 8.99
C MET A 891 12.94 27.80 9.70
N ASP A 892 12.07 26.88 9.25
CA ASP A 892 10.78 26.62 9.91
C ASP A 892 10.96 26.04 11.32
N GLU A 893 11.91 25.13 11.51
CA GLU A 893 12.27 24.60 12.84
C GLU A 893 12.77 25.70 13.77
N GLN A 894 13.65 26.60 13.29
CA GLN A 894 14.09 27.77 14.06
C GLN A 894 12.92 28.67 14.45
N ARG A 895 12.03 28.97 13.49
CA ARG A 895 10.85 29.80 13.70
C ARG A 895 9.91 29.18 14.74
N GLN A 896 9.63 27.88 14.64
CA GLN A 896 8.77 27.13 15.58
C GLN A 896 9.40 27.00 16.97
N ALA A 897 10.73 27.00 17.07
CA ALA A 897 11.45 27.13 18.34
C ALA A 897 11.45 28.56 18.93
N GLY A 898 10.69 29.49 18.34
CA GLY A 898 10.58 30.88 18.78
C GLY A 898 11.77 31.77 18.40
N GLN A 899 12.66 31.30 17.52
CA GLN A 899 13.82 32.08 17.07
C GLN A 899 13.41 33.05 15.96
N THR A 900 14.07 34.22 15.92
CA THR A 900 13.89 35.17 14.81
C THR A 900 14.66 34.69 13.59
N ILE A 901 13.99 34.66 12.44
CA ILE A 901 14.60 34.29 11.16
C ILE A 901 14.71 35.51 10.22
N GLN A 902 15.59 35.43 9.22
CA GLN A 902 15.70 36.47 8.19
C GLN A 902 14.65 36.26 7.09
N GLU A 903 13.53 36.97 7.17
CA GLU A 903 12.39 36.80 6.24
C GLU A 903 12.75 36.98 4.75
N ALA A 904 13.70 37.87 4.42
CA ALA A 904 14.17 38.05 3.05
C ALA A 904 14.89 36.80 2.49
N GLN A 905 15.67 36.11 3.34
CA GLN A 905 16.33 34.86 2.97
C GLN A 905 15.29 33.74 2.81
N TYR A 906 14.32 33.66 3.73
CA TYR A 906 13.24 32.68 3.65
C TYR A 906 12.45 32.83 2.35
N ALA A 907 12.04 34.06 2.00
CA ALA A 907 11.34 34.35 0.75
C ALA A 907 12.15 33.95 -0.50
N THR A 908 13.47 34.14 -0.48
CA THR A 908 14.36 33.73 -1.58
C THR A 908 14.38 32.20 -1.73
N LEU A 909 14.49 31.46 -0.64
CA LEU A 909 14.45 29.99 -0.66
C LEU A 909 13.11 29.45 -1.18
N LEU A 910 11.98 30.05 -0.77
CA LEU A 910 10.66 29.70 -1.29
C LEU A 910 10.58 29.91 -2.81
N GLN A 911 11.15 31.02 -3.31
CA GLN A 911 11.13 31.35 -4.74
C GLN A 911 12.02 30.41 -5.56
N GLU A 912 13.22 30.09 -5.09
CA GLU A 912 14.12 29.12 -5.74
C GLU A 912 13.48 27.72 -5.83
N ARG A 913 12.85 27.28 -4.74
CA ARG A 913 12.08 26.04 -4.69
C ARG A 913 10.91 26.07 -5.68
N ASP A 914 10.12 27.15 -5.70
CA ASP A 914 8.99 27.29 -6.61
C ASP A 914 9.39 27.21 -8.09
N ASN A 915 10.48 27.86 -8.46
CA ASN A 915 11.01 27.81 -9.83
C ASN A 915 11.43 26.39 -10.21
N THR A 916 12.13 25.69 -9.31
CA THR A 916 12.60 24.32 -9.52
C THR A 916 11.42 23.35 -9.60
N LEU A 917 10.43 23.50 -8.71
CA LEU A 917 9.21 22.70 -8.68
C LEU A 917 8.43 22.84 -9.99
N ALA A 918 8.21 24.07 -10.46
CA ALA A 918 7.49 24.32 -11.70
C ALA A 918 8.20 23.71 -12.93
N GLN A 919 9.53 23.78 -12.98
CA GLN A 919 10.32 23.13 -14.04
C GLN A 919 10.19 21.60 -13.99
N TYR A 920 10.23 21.02 -12.79
CA TYR A 920 10.11 19.57 -12.64
C TYR A 920 8.69 19.07 -12.96
N GLU A 921 7.65 19.81 -12.56
CA GLU A 921 6.26 19.52 -12.94
C GLU A 921 6.07 19.53 -14.46
N GLN A 922 6.65 20.51 -15.16
CA GLN A 922 6.63 20.54 -16.63
C GLN A 922 7.36 19.35 -17.26
N PHE A 923 8.52 18.97 -16.71
CA PHE A 923 9.25 17.79 -17.15
C PHE A 923 8.41 16.50 -16.98
N LEU A 924 7.81 16.30 -15.81
CA LEU A 924 6.95 15.14 -15.54
C LEU A 924 5.69 15.12 -16.42
N ALA A 925 5.09 16.27 -16.71
CA ALA A 925 3.94 16.38 -17.61
C ALA A 925 4.30 15.96 -19.06
N ASN A 926 5.50 16.32 -19.53
CA ASN A 926 5.99 15.89 -20.85
C ASN A 926 6.22 14.36 -20.90
N LEU A 927 6.79 13.78 -19.84
CA LEU A 927 6.95 12.32 -19.74
C LEU A 927 5.59 11.61 -19.74
N SER A 928 4.63 12.10 -18.94
CA SER A 928 3.28 11.56 -18.87
C SER A 928 2.57 11.60 -20.24
N THR A 929 2.73 12.69 -20.99
CA THR A 929 2.16 12.82 -22.34
C THR A 929 2.73 11.77 -23.30
N THR A 930 4.05 11.56 -23.28
CA THR A 930 4.71 10.52 -24.11
C THR A 930 4.22 9.12 -23.73
N ARG A 931 4.09 8.85 -22.43
CA ARG A 931 3.54 7.58 -21.91
C ARG A 931 2.11 7.34 -22.39
N LEU A 932 1.25 8.35 -22.30
CA LEU A 932 -0.14 8.25 -22.74
C LEU A 932 -0.23 7.95 -24.24
N GLN A 933 0.60 8.57 -25.08
CA GLN A 933 0.66 8.27 -26.52
C GLN A 933 1.05 6.80 -26.77
N LYS A 934 2.04 6.28 -26.03
CA LYS A 934 2.45 4.88 -26.13
C LYS A 934 1.35 3.92 -25.66
N ILE A 935 0.64 4.24 -24.57
CA ILE A 935 -0.51 3.47 -24.08
C ILE A 935 -1.60 3.38 -25.17
N GLN A 936 -1.95 4.50 -25.83
CA GLN A 936 -2.95 4.50 -26.89
C GLN A 936 -2.54 3.65 -28.12
N GLN A 937 -1.25 3.66 -28.46
CA GLN A 937 -0.72 2.77 -29.50
C GLN A 937 -0.86 1.29 -29.10
N LEU A 938 -0.54 0.94 -27.85
CA LEU A 938 -0.65 -0.44 -27.36
C LEU A 938 -2.12 -0.91 -27.28
N LEU A 939 -3.05 -0.05 -26.86
CA LEU A 939 -4.49 -0.35 -26.90
C LEU A 939 -4.97 -0.64 -28.32
N THR A 940 -4.54 0.16 -29.30
CA THR A 940 -4.86 -0.08 -30.71
C THR A 940 -4.31 -1.42 -31.20
N LEU A 941 -3.04 -1.72 -30.89
CA LEU A 941 -2.42 -3.00 -31.26
C LEU A 941 -3.14 -4.19 -30.59
N ASN A 942 -3.44 -4.09 -29.30
CA ASN A 942 -4.14 -5.12 -28.54
C ASN A 942 -5.53 -5.41 -29.11
N SER A 943 -6.30 -4.36 -29.45
CA SER A 943 -7.62 -4.50 -30.08
C SER A 943 -7.59 -5.29 -31.39
N SER A 944 -6.51 -5.13 -32.18
CA SER A 944 -6.30 -5.79 -33.48
C SER A 944 -5.92 -7.27 -33.40
N VAL A 945 -5.59 -7.78 -32.21
CA VAL A 945 -5.24 -9.19 -32.01
C VAL A 945 -6.51 -10.04 -32.15
N ILE A 946 -6.50 -11.00 -33.07
CA ILE A 946 -7.54 -12.01 -33.22
C ILE A 946 -7.11 -13.22 -32.42
N THR A 947 -7.89 -13.60 -31.41
CA THR A 947 -7.59 -14.70 -30.48
C THR A 947 -8.30 -15.98 -30.91
N ALA A 948 -7.60 -17.11 -30.87
CA ALA A 948 -8.12 -18.44 -31.18
C ALA A 948 -8.24 -19.33 -29.94
N GLN A 949 -7.53 -19.02 -28.86
CA GLN A 949 -7.52 -19.79 -27.61
C GLN A 949 -7.94 -18.93 -26.41
N GLY A 950 -8.46 -19.57 -25.34
CA GLY A 950 -8.86 -18.88 -24.12
C GLY A 950 -7.70 -18.11 -23.46
N ILE A 951 -6.50 -18.70 -23.44
CA ILE A 951 -5.28 -18.06 -22.93
C ILE A 951 -4.96 -16.74 -23.65
N GLU A 952 -5.18 -16.69 -24.97
CA GLU A 952 -4.95 -15.47 -25.78
C GLU A 952 -5.99 -14.40 -25.47
N ALA A 953 -7.26 -14.80 -25.28
CA ALA A 953 -8.34 -13.92 -24.89
C ALA A 953 -8.09 -13.31 -23.50
N ASN A 954 -7.63 -14.11 -22.54
CA ASN A 954 -7.26 -13.63 -21.20
C ASN A 954 -6.16 -12.56 -21.27
N HIS A 955 -5.08 -12.83 -22.00
CA HIS A 955 -4.00 -11.85 -22.20
C HIS A 955 -4.50 -10.55 -22.84
N LYS A 956 -5.35 -10.66 -23.87
CA LYS A 956 -5.95 -9.49 -24.52
C LYS A 956 -6.80 -8.66 -23.55
N ILE A 957 -7.65 -9.30 -22.75
CA ILE A 957 -8.54 -8.63 -21.78
C ILE A 957 -7.74 -7.95 -20.67
N VAL A 958 -6.79 -8.67 -20.06
CA VAL A 958 -5.95 -8.10 -18.98
C VAL A 958 -5.14 -6.92 -19.49
N ASN A 959 -4.51 -7.03 -20.66
CA ASN A 959 -3.79 -5.92 -21.28
C ASN A 959 -4.69 -4.70 -21.52
N ASP A 960 -5.92 -4.91 -22.02
CA ASP A 960 -6.88 -3.84 -22.26
C ASP A 960 -7.23 -3.09 -20.97
N ILE A 961 -7.59 -3.84 -19.92
CA ILE A 961 -7.96 -3.28 -18.62
C ILE A 961 -6.78 -2.52 -18.00
N VAL A 962 -5.59 -3.15 -17.93
CA VAL A 962 -4.42 -2.53 -17.29
C VAL A 962 -4.00 -1.26 -18.02
N LEU A 963 -3.93 -1.29 -19.35
CA LEU A 963 -3.61 -0.10 -20.15
C LEU A 963 -4.68 1.00 -20.01
N CYS A 964 -5.96 0.64 -19.94
CA CYS A 964 -7.04 1.59 -19.70
C CYS A 964 -6.96 2.23 -18.31
N VAL A 965 -6.66 1.45 -17.27
CA VAL A 965 -6.50 1.99 -15.91
C VAL A 965 -5.29 2.92 -15.86
N LEU A 966 -4.15 2.55 -16.44
CA LEU A 966 -2.98 3.44 -16.53
C LEU A 966 -3.26 4.74 -17.28
N ALA A 967 -4.21 4.74 -18.23
CA ALA A 967 -4.59 5.93 -18.97
C ALA A 967 -5.59 6.83 -18.23
N THR A 968 -6.36 6.29 -17.27
CA THR A 968 -7.55 6.95 -16.70
C THR A 968 -7.59 7.00 -15.17
N ASP A 969 -6.68 6.31 -14.49
CA ASP A 969 -6.66 6.06 -13.05
C ASP A 969 -7.99 5.49 -12.51
N THR A 970 -8.76 4.79 -13.36
CA THR A 970 -10.12 4.34 -13.02
C THR A 970 -10.31 2.86 -13.28
N LEU A 971 -10.52 2.09 -12.21
CA LEU A 971 -10.96 0.70 -12.28
C LEU A 971 -12.49 0.61 -12.10
N THR A 972 -13.21 0.17 -13.12
CA THR A 972 -14.67 0.01 -13.05
C THR A 972 -15.05 -1.34 -12.40
N SER A 973 -16.27 -1.45 -11.88
CA SER A 973 -16.80 -2.73 -11.37
C SER A 973 -16.85 -3.83 -12.45
N ALA A 974 -17.05 -3.45 -13.71
CA ALA A 974 -16.98 -4.37 -14.85
C ALA A 974 -15.54 -4.87 -15.09
N HIS A 975 -14.54 -3.98 -14.97
CA HIS A 975 -13.12 -4.39 -15.02
C HIS A 975 -12.80 -5.38 -13.91
N LEU A 976 -13.18 -5.08 -12.67
CA LEU A 976 -12.91 -5.96 -11.54
C LEU A 976 -13.60 -7.32 -11.69
N THR A 977 -14.82 -7.36 -12.24
CA THR A 977 -15.55 -8.60 -12.52
C THR A 977 -14.82 -9.45 -13.58
N ALA A 978 -14.33 -8.82 -14.66
CA ALA A 978 -13.55 -9.51 -15.68
C ALA A 978 -12.21 -10.03 -15.14
N LEU A 979 -11.52 -9.22 -14.33
CA LEU A 979 -10.29 -9.64 -13.66
C LEU A 979 -10.53 -10.78 -12.68
N ASN A 980 -11.61 -10.74 -11.88
CA ASN A 980 -12.00 -11.83 -10.99
C ASN A 980 -12.23 -13.14 -11.76
N ALA A 981 -12.92 -13.08 -12.91
CA ALA A 981 -13.18 -14.24 -13.75
C ALA A 981 -11.90 -14.86 -14.33
N ILE A 982 -10.88 -14.06 -14.62
CA ILE A 982 -9.57 -14.53 -15.08
C ILE A 982 -8.71 -15.02 -13.91
N ALA A 983 -8.70 -14.29 -12.80
CA ALA A 983 -7.93 -14.64 -11.60
C ALA A 983 -8.38 -15.98 -10.97
N ALA A 984 -9.67 -16.32 -11.12
CA ALA A 984 -10.26 -17.59 -10.69
C ALA A 984 -9.98 -18.79 -11.62
N GLN A 985 -9.21 -18.62 -12.69
CA GLN A 985 -8.79 -19.74 -13.53
C GLN A 985 -7.51 -20.39 -12.99
N CYS A 986 -7.29 -21.65 -13.36
CA CYS A 986 -5.99 -22.29 -13.19
C CYS A 986 -4.94 -21.58 -14.07
N PRO A 987 -3.78 -21.16 -13.54
CA PRO A 987 -2.73 -20.50 -14.33
C PRO A 987 -2.13 -21.37 -15.44
N LEU A 988 -2.21 -22.71 -15.31
CA LEU A 988 -1.74 -23.65 -16.35
C LEU A 988 -2.62 -23.62 -17.61
N SER A 989 -3.93 -23.36 -17.48
CA SER A 989 -4.85 -23.22 -18.62
C SER A 989 -5.11 -21.76 -19.01
N GLY A 990 -5.23 -20.88 -18.01
CA GLY A 990 -5.52 -19.46 -18.19
C GLY A 990 -4.30 -18.60 -18.58
N GLY A 991 -3.09 -19.13 -18.40
CA GLY A 991 -1.83 -18.50 -18.76
C GLY A 991 -1.33 -17.43 -17.80
N ASP A 992 -0.27 -16.72 -18.22
CA ASP A 992 0.41 -15.71 -17.39
C ASP A 992 -0.51 -14.52 -17.02
N ALA A 993 -1.55 -14.25 -17.82
CA ALA A 993 -2.58 -13.26 -17.53
C ALA A 993 -3.31 -13.50 -16.20
N VAL A 994 -3.36 -14.75 -15.71
CA VAL A 994 -3.96 -15.10 -14.41
C VAL A 994 -3.21 -14.43 -13.26
N TYR A 995 -1.87 -14.45 -13.28
CA TYR A 995 -1.06 -13.85 -12.22
C TYR A 995 -1.22 -12.33 -12.17
N GLU A 996 -1.26 -11.68 -13.34
CA GLU A 996 -1.52 -10.25 -13.43
C GLU A 996 -2.93 -9.92 -12.93
N ALA A 997 -3.96 -10.64 -13.37
CA ALA A 997 -5.32 -10.43 -12.87
C ALA A 997 -5.39 -10.58 -11.33
N ARG A 998 -4.70 -11.58 -10.77
CA ARG A 998 -4.63 -11.78 -9.32
C ARG A 998 -3.97 -10.64 -8.57
N ALA A 999 -3.03 -9.89 -9.14
CA ALA A 999 -2.43 -8.73 -8.46
C ALA A 999 -3.49 -7.66 -8.18
N TRP A 1000 -4.34 -7.39 -9.18
CA TRP A 1000 -5.44 -6.43 -9.08
C TRP A 1000 -6.57 -6.92 -8.17
N VAL A 1001 -7.01 -8.17 -8.36
CA VAL A 1001 -8.11 -8.76 -7.57
C VAL A 1001 -7.73 -8.88 -6.10
N SER A 1002 -6.50 -9.29 -5.83
CA SER A 1002 -5.94 -9.31 -4.49
C SER A 1002 -6.05 -7.91 -3.88
N HIS A 1003 -5.54 -6.87 -4.55
CA HIS A 1003 -5.53 -5.52 -4.00
C HIS A 1003 -6.93 -4.93 -3.76
N PHE A 1004 -7.83 -4.99 -4.74
CA PHE A 1004 -9.15 -4.35 -4.67
C PHE A 1004 -10.25 -5.22 -4.08
N GLY A 1005 -10.18 -6.54 -4.26
CA GLY A 1005 -11.17 -7.51 -3.78
C GLY A 1005 -10.75 -8.25 -2.51
N GLY A 1006 -9.48 -8.16 -2.11
CA GLY A 1006 -8.95 -8.93 -0.98
C GLY A 1006 -8.93 -10.44 -1.21
N GLN A 1007 -9.19 -10.90 -2.44
CA GLN A 1007 -9.36 -12.32 -2.75
C GLN A 1007 -8.05 -12.93 -3.25
N GLU A 1008 -7.66 -14.03 -2.60
CA GLU A 1008 -6.59 -14.94 -3.00
C GLU A 1008 -7.18 -16.24 -3.54
N PHE A 1009 -6.36 -16.93 -4.33
CA PHE A 1009 -6.75 -18.11 -5.09
C PHE A 1009 -5.80 -19.26 -4.75
N ASP A 1010 -6.36 -20.44 -4.61
CA ASP A 1010 -5.62 -21.67 -4.37
C ASP A 1010 -5.43 -22.44 -5.69
N ASP A 1011 -4.19 -22.47 -6.17
CA ASP A 1011 -3.84 -23.14 -7.43
C ASP A 1011 -4.06 -24.64 -7.39
N THR A 1012 -3.84 -25.28 -6.24
CA THR A 1012 -4.02 -26.74 -6.11
C THR A 1012 -5.50 -27.10 -6.29
N THR A 1013 -6.40 -26.33 -5.66
CA THR A 1013 -7.84 -26.47 -5.86
C THR A 1013 -8.28 -26.14 -7.29
N LEU A 1014 -7.85 -25.00 -7.83
CA LEU A 1014 -8.28 -24.54 -9.16
C LEU A 1014 -7.78 -25.45 -10.27
N CYS A 1015 -6.51 -25.83 -10.25
CA CYS A 1015 -5.91 -26.69 -11.27
C CYS A 1015 -6.26 -28.17 -11.07
N GLY A 1016 -6.57 -28.60 -9.84
CA GLY A 1016 -7.11 -29.94 -9.59
C GLY A 1016 -8.52 -30.11 -10.13
N ALA A 1017 -9.39 -29.14 -9.89
CA ALA A 1017 -10.78 -29.16 -10.35
C ALA A 1017 -10.93 -28.94 -11.88
N GLN A 1018 -10.01 -28.16 -12.48
CA GLN A 1018 -10.02 -27.85 -13.92
C GLN A 1018 -9.21 -28.82 -14.77
N ARG A 1019 -8.65 -29.91 -14.19
CA ARG A 1019 -8.05 -30.96 -15.00
C ARG A 1019 -9.12 -31.38 -16.02
N PRO A 1020 -8.89 -31.22 -17.34
CA PRO A 1020 -9.86 -31.66 -18.32
C PRO A 1020 -10.15 -33.13 -18.02
N SER A 1021 -11.36 -33.41 -17.57
CA SER A 1021 -11.84 -34.77 -17.36
C SER A 1021 -12.01 -35.35 -18.75
N ASN A 1022 -10.89 -35.75 -19.37
CA ASN A 1022 -10.76 -36.29 -20.72
C ASN A 1022 -11.99 -35.94 -21.57
N GLY A 1023 -12.11 -34.66 -21.93
CA GLY A 1023 -13.12 -34.21 -22.86
C GLY A 1023 -12.82 -34.90 -24.18
N ARG A 1024 -13.49 -36.04 -24.41
CA ARG A 1024 -13.66 -36.75 -25.66
C ARG A 1024 -12.77 -36.22 -26.79
N VAL A 1025 -11.50 -36.63 -26.75
CA VAL A 1025 -10.92 -37.13 -28.00
C VAL A 1025 -11.81 -38.30 -28.36
N GLU A 1026 -12.39 -38.28 -29.55
CA GLU A 1026 -12.99 -39.46 -30.16
C GLU A 1026 -12.04 -40.64 -29.94
N GLU A 1027 -12.45 -41.51 -29.01
CA GLU A 1027 -12.23 -42.95 -29.00
C GLU A 1027 -10.96 -43.42 -29.74
N LEU A 1028 -9.80 -43.08 -29.17
CA LEU A 1028 -8.76 -44.08 -29.06
C LEU A 1028 -8.83 -44.57 -27.63
N GLU A 1029 -9.53 -45.70 -27.47
CA GLU A 1029 -9.72 -46.46 -26.25
C GLU A 1029 -8.45 -46.42 -25.39
N LYS A 1030 -8.49 -45.63 -24.31
CA LYS A 1030 -7.76 -45.99 -23.10
C LYS A 1030 -8.49 -47.19 -22.51
N GLN A 1031 -8.15 -48.39 -22.98
CA GLN A 1031 -8.14 -49.53 -22.07
C GLN A 1031 -7.24 -49.12 -20.90
N GLU A 1032 -7.79 -49.19 -19.70
CA GLU A 1032 -7.00 -49.22 -18.49
C GLU A 1032 -6.00 -50.38 -18.65
N ASP A 1033 -4.69 -50.09 -18.57
CA ASP A 1033 -3.62 -51.09 -18.54
C ASP A 1033 -3.67 -51.87 -17.20
N GLU A 1034 -4.82 -52.47 -16.89
CA GLU A 1034 -4.95 -53.53 -15.90
C GLU A 1034 -4.43 -54.88 -16.44
N ASP A 1035 -4.13 -54.99 -17.74
CA ASP A 1035 -3.72 -56.24 -18.39
C ASP A 1035 -2.20 -56.39 -18.60
N ILE A 1036 -1.38 -55.38 -18.27
CA ILE A 1036 0.09 -55.53 -18.36
C ILE A 1036 0.61 -56.21 -17.10
N VAL A 1037 0.91 -57.51 -17.22
CA VAL A 1037 1.59 -58.27 -16.17
C VAL A 1037 3.03 -57.78 -16.00
N ARG A 1038 3.43 -57.43 -14.76
CA ARG A 1038 4.80 -56.99 -14.41
C ARG A 1038 5.40 -57.86 -13.32
N LEU A 1039 6.69 -58.20 -13.42
CA LEU A 1039 7.46 -58.92 -12.40
C LEU A 1039 8.39 -57.98 -11.60
N PHE A 1040 8.45 -58.14 -10.28
CA PHE A 1040 9.35 -57.39 -9.40
C PHE A 1040 9.65 -58.17 -8.09
N PRO A 1041 10.74 -57.87 -7.37
CA PRO A 1041 11.87 -57.07 -7.80
C PRO A 1041 12.73 -57.80 -8.84
N ASN A 1042 13.43 -57.05 -9.68
CA ASN A 1042 14.47 -57.57 -10.56
C ASN A 1042 15.63 -56.56 -10.57
N PRO A 1043 16.80 -56.84 -9.96
CA PRO A 1043 17.24 -58.14 -9.42
C PRO A 1043 16.45 -58.63 -8.20
N THR A 1044 16.43 -59.94 -7.96
CA THR A 1044 15.76 -60.59 -6.81
C THR A 1044 16.73 -61.43 -5.98
N THR A 1045 16.49 -61.55 -4.67
CA THR A 1045 17.18 -62.49 -3.76
C THR A 1045 16.58 -63.91 -3.80
N GLY A 1046 15.68 -64.17 -4.74
CA GLY A 1046 14.98 -65.45 -4.89
C GLY A 1046 13.48 -65.38 -4.59
N ASN A 1047 12.91 -64.23 -4.24
CA ASN A 1047 11.45 -64.05 -4.15
C ASN A 1047 10.95 -63.09 -5.23
N LEU A 1048 9.97 -63.52 -6.02
CA LEU A 1048 9.49 -62.80 -7.20
C LEU A 1048 7.97 -62.60 -7.08
N TYR A 1049 7.51 -61.38 -7.32
CA TYR A 1049 6.12 -60.94 -7.23
C TYR A 1049 5.63 -60.47 -8.59
N TRP A 1050 4.32 -60.52 -8.83
CA TRP A 1050 3.72 -59.96 -10.04
C TRP A 1050 2.41 -59.21 -9.78
N LYS A 1051 2.11 -58.24 -10.65
CA LYS A 1051 0.85 -57.48 -10.69
C LYS A 1051 0.27 -57.51 -12.10
N GLY A 1052 -1.04 -57.34 -12.23
CA GLY A 1052 -1.75 -57.33 -13.53
C GLY A 1052 -2.32 -58.69 -13.97
N ALA A 1053 -2.12 -59.76 -13.19
CA ALA A 1053 -2.78 -61.05 -13.42
C ALA A 1053 -3.95 -61.22 -12.43
N LYS A 1054 -5.18 -61.41 -12.95
CA LYS A 1054 -6.43 -61.50 -12.17
C LYS A 1054 -6.74 -62.91 -11.66
N ASP A 1055 -6.19 -63.95 -12.32
CA ASP A 1055 -6.41 -65.36 -12.02
C ASP A 1055 -5.12 -66.09 -11.56
N ALA A 1056 -5.24 -67.37 -11.19
CA ALA A 1056 -4.09 -68.20 -10.88
C ALA A 1056 -3.18 -68.36 -12.11
N VAL A 1057 -1.87 -68.31 -11.90
CA VAL A 1057 -0.87 -68.32 -12.98
C VAL A 1057 0.14 -69.45 -12.82
N SER A 1058 0.69 -69.91 -13.93
CA SER A 1058 1.84 -70.82 -13.95
C SER A 1058 3.11 -70.05 -14.32
N ILE A 1059 4.16 -70.18 -13.51
CA ILE A 1059 5.46 -69.62 -13.82
C ILE A 1059 6.41 -70.69 -14.33
N ARG A 1060 7.02 -70.47 -15.50
CA ARG A 1060 8.08 -71.31 -16.08
C ARG A 1060 9.39 -70.54 -16.06
N VAL A 1061 10.42 -71.14 -15.46
CA VAL A 1061 11.76 -70.57 -15.34
C VAL A 1061 12.71 -71.38 -16.20
N PHE A 1062 13.47 -70.70 -17.04
CA PHE A 1062 14.45 -71.27 -17.96
C PHE A 1062 15.84 -70.78 -17.59
N ASN A 1063 16.83 -71.67 -17.70
CA ASN A 1063 18.22 -71.26 -17.66
C ASN A 1063 18.65 -70.61 -18.99
N MET A 1064 19.87 -70.09 -19.04
CA MET A 1064 20.45 -69.46 -20.25
C MET A 1064 20.58 -70.39 -21.46
N LEU A 1065 20.47 -71.71 -21.28
CA LEU A 1065 20.48 -72.70 -22.37
C LEU A 1065 19.06 -73.01 -22.89
N GLY A 1066 18.03 -72.36 -22.36
CA GLY A 1066 16.62 -72.58 -22.75
C GLY A 1066 15.98 -73.82 -22.13
N SER A 1067 16.65 -74.50 -21.20
CA SER A 1067 16.06 -75.63 -20.47
C SER A 1067 15.20 -75.13 -19.30
N VAL A 1068 13.99 -75.68 -19.15
CA VAL A 1068 13.12 -75.40 -18.00
C VAL A 1068 13.77 -75.94 -16.73
N VAL A 1069 14.05 -75.04 -15.78
CA VAL A 1069 14.61 -75.36 -14.46
C VAL A 1069 13.58 -75.29 -13.33
N GLY A 1070 12.39 -74.74 -13.60
CA GLY A 1070 11.26 -74.77 -12.68
C GLY A 1070 9.94 -74.46 -13.39
N SER A 1071 8.86 -75.13 -12.98
CA SER A 1071 7.49 -74.83 -13.41
C SER A 1071 6.57 -74.94 -12.20
N ILE A 1072 5.89 -73.86 -11.83
CA ILE A 1072 5.11 -73.79 -10.59
C ILE A 1072 3.78 -73.10 -10.89
N SER A 1073 2.65 -73.76 -10.60
CA SER A 1073 1.33 -73.14 -10.68
C SER A 1073 0.90 -72.61 -9.32
N LEU A 1074 0.49 -71.34 -9.27
CA LEU A 1074 0.30 -70.58 -8.03
C LEU A 1074 -0.98 -69.73 -8.12
N ALA A 1075 -1.77 -69.76 -7.06
CA ALA A 1075 -2.93 -68.86 -6.87
C ALA A 1075 -2.54 -67.55 -6.17
N GLU A 1076 -1.31 -67.46 -5.64
CA GLU A 1076 -0.80 -66.27 -4.95
C GLU A 1076 0.10 -65.47 -5.90
N GLN A 1077 0.13 -64.13 -5.76
CA GLN A 1077 0.93 -63.21 -6.59
C GLN A 1077 2.44 -63.20 -6.23
N GLN A 1078 2.99 -64.33 -5.80
CA GLN A 1078 4.39 -64.48 -5.40
C GLN A 1078 4.93 -65.90 -5.63
N VAL A 1079 6.23 -66.02 -5.91
CA VAL A 1079 6.95 -67.31 -5.98
C VAL A 1079 8.33 -67.21 -5.36
N SER A 1080 8.75 -68.28 -4.68
CA SER A 1080 10.13 -68.41 -4.21
C SER A 1080 10.96 -69.29 -5.14
N LEU A 1081 11.94 -68.66 -5.77
CA LEU A 1081 13.02 -69.24 -6.57
C LEU A 1081 14.34 -69.33 -5.77
N GLY A 1082 14.30 -69.20 -4.44
CA GLY A 1082 15.47 -69.26 -3.55
C GLY A 1082 16.24 -70.58 -3.54
N HIS A 1083 15.77 -71.59 -4.27
CA HIS A 1083 16.48 -72.86 -4.48
C HIS A 1083 17.34 -72.86 -5.76
N LEU A 1084 17.23 -71.84 -6.61
CA LEU A 1084 18.03 -71.69 -7.83
C LEU A 1084 19.33 -70.90 -7.52
N PRO A 1085 20.50 -71.32 -8.05
CA PRO A 1085 21.76 -70.59 -7.86
C PRO A 1085 21.71 -69.16 -8.42
N SER A 1086 22.53 -68.26 -7.88
CA SER A 1086 22.69 -66.90 -8.43
C SER A 1086 23.04 -66.94 -9.93
N GLY A 1087 22.32 -66.17 -10.74
CA GLY A 1087 22.43 -66.24 -12.20
C GLY A 1087 21.28 -65.53 -12.93
N ILE A 1088 21.39 -65.49 -14.25
CA ILE A 1088 20.37 -64.92 -15.14
C ILE A 1088 19.42 -66.04 -15.59
N TYR A 1089 18.12 -65.80 -15.43
CA TYR A 1089 17.07 -66.74 -15.81
C TYR A 1089 16.04 -66.04 -16.69
N HIS A 1090 15.48 -66.77 -17.65
CA HIS A 1090 14.34 -66.31 -18.41
C HIS A 1090 13.07 -66.87 -17.77
N VAL A 1091 12.04 -66.05 -17.63
CA VAL A 1091 10.81 -66.39 -16.90
C VAL A 1091 9.61 -66.08 -17.76
N GLN A 1092 8.65 -67.00 -17.75
CA GLN A 1092 7.36 -66.86 -18.38
C GLN A 1092 6.26 -67.01 -17.34
N LEU A 1093 5.26 -66.13 -17.35
CA LEU A 1093 4.00 -66.32 -16.65
C LEU A 1093 2.92 -66.68 -17.66
N LEU A 1094 2.15 -67.71 -17.34
CA LEU A 1094 1.04 -68.21 -18.13
C LEU A 1094 -0.24 -68.22 -17.31
N ASP A 1095 -1.40 -68.05 -17.93
CA ASP A 1095 -2.70 -68.21 -17.27
C ASP A 1095 -3.14 -69.68 -17.15
N GLU A 1096 -4.34 -69.94 -16.62
CA GLU A 1096 -4.92 -71.29 -16.51
C GLU A 1096 -5.14 -71.99 -17.87
N GLY A 1097 -5.14 -71.24 -18.98
CA GLY A 1097 -5.26 -71.74 -20.35
C GLY A 1097 -3.92 -71.98 -21.05
N ASP A 1098 -2.78 -71.89 -20.33
CA ASP A 1098 -1.41 -71.93 -20.89
C ASP A 1098 -1.12 -70.78 -21.88
N VAL A 1099 -1.86 -69.67 -21.80
CA VAL A 1099 -1.60 -68.45 -22.58
C VAL A 1099 -0.49 -67.64 -21.91
N LEU A 1100 0.52 -67.26 -22.67
CA LEU A 1100 1.65 -66.47 -22.17
C LEU A 1100 1.20 -65.04 -21.82
N LEU A 1101 1.19 -64.71 -20.52
CA LEU A 1101 0.86 -63.40 -19.99
C LEU A 1101 2.07 -62.45 -19.91
N TYR A 1102 3.24 -63.00 -19.60
CA TYR A 1102 4.49 -62.24 -19.49
C TYR A 1102 5.69 -63.11 -19.83
N SER A 1103 6.71 -62.52 -20.46
CA SER A 1103 8.00 -63.16 -20.71
C SER A 1103 9.12 -62.14 -20.51
N GLY A 1104 10.11 -62.47 -19.69
CA GLY A 1104 11.20 -61.54 -19.39
C GLY A 1104 12.37 -62.21 -18.68
N THR A 1105 13.45 -61.46 -18.51
CA THR A 1105 14.68 -61.97 -17.89
C THR A 1105 14.80 -61.43 -16.48
N ILE A 1106 15.10 -62.30 -15.52
CA ILE A 1106 15.38 -61.94 -14.12
C ILE A 1106 16.82 -62.25 -13.74
N LEU A 1107 17.38 -61.46 -12.84
CA LEU A 1107 18.65 -61.73 -12.20
C LEU A 1107 18.40 -62.19 -10.76
N ILE A 1108 18.80 -63.42 -10.43
CA ILE A 1108 18.83 -63.92 -9.05
C ILE A 1108 20.21 -63.64 -8.46
N ASN A 1109 20.27 -62.90 -7.35
CA ASN A 1109 21.48 -62.59 -6.61
C ASN A 1109 21.29 -62.98 -5.14
N GLN A 1110 21.62 -64.24 -4.80
CA GLN A 1110 21.60 -64.76 -3.43
C GLN A 1110 22.84 -64.37 -2.63
#